data_AF-A0A950ECF1-F1
#
_entry.id   AF-A0A950ECF1-F1
#
_cell.length_a   1.000
_cell.length_b   1.000
_cell.length_c   1.000
_cell.angle_alpha   90.00
_cell.angle_beta   90.00
_cell.angle_gamma   90.00
#
_symmetry.space_group_name_H-M   'P 1'
#
loop_
_entity.id
_entity.type
_entity.pdbx_description
1 polymer ?
#
loop_
_entity_poly.entity_id
_entity_poly.type
_entity_poly.pdbx_seq_one_letter_code
_entity_poly.pdbx_strand_id
1 'polypeptide(L)'
;MVREITPNRFVQTALNFADPEPSGADQTALSFADTEPKGAYLPGYGEGSWNYTSTNTNPSAGPVGPAGWSSITTAAGSPFVSPLNITTPAIDLSSVLRVNYTPAVPEQIVNNGHQIRVQFNSSTSDTVTLGGKVYTLSQFHFHDPAEHTVHGSVYRMEVHFVNVCATGAEAVLAVFLKPGPHNDALDPVLNAAAAKLTAAGSQTIINAPIDFSGLLPSNKQGWSFRGSLTTPPLSLPVNWFVFQTPITLDAKQLAEYERVASGAGFLPNARSTKPPQPSRPELELVLTYGSEKQKWIDEVTRQFNAAGRTLPSGERIKIIALPVGSGELIDEVLTQRRKAHLVSPAASAFILLGNAESREHGQSDLVGPTTALVSSPMVVAMWREMAEAIGWPGKSVRWGDIFEYARDASQWRRVSKPEWGSFKFGHTHPDLSNSGLNALFAETYAALGKFDGVTQRDISNQQDKVSRYLHGVEYAIVHYGTSTGFFADRMFTDGPGYLSAAIMYENLVIQANEAARRRNPAVELPRIVAIYPAEGTFLSEHPIGVVQRPWVTEKHRQAGRLYIDFLLERPQQELARRFGFRPSNTQQGIDLKPMLRPEFGVSPAEPRTILRPPPATAIRLIRDLWRLSKRHADIVLVVDTSASMEGEKIRGAEVAAKEFIDLLGPGDSLSALSFGAKVKWMSRDIRMDRQGKEEAKRSIDHLIADGDTALYQAIDEAYRFLLARDPSRTRALIVLSDSKDTKRSPTLEKLLGRFDRANRSGGSILVFTIGYGSNADPVALREIAKRTNGKYYEGSTSFPGIERRENIDSIRKVFTELATFF
;
A
#
# COMPACT_ATOMS: atom_id res chain seq x y z
N MET A 1 -19.33 56.22 -58.03
CA MET A 1 -19.31 56.05 -56.56
C MET A 1 -18.77 54.67 -56.26
N VAL A 2 -17.53 54.61 -55.78
CA VAL A 2 -16.87 53.41 -55.25
C VAL A 2 -16.48 53.76 -53.82
N ARG A 3 -16.68 52.84 -52.87
CA ARG A 3 -15.72 52.61 -51.78
C ARG A 3 -16.00 51.32 -51.03
N GLU A 4 -14.91 50.58 -50.90
CA GLU A 4 -14.69 49.35 -50.14
C GLU A 4 -14.91 49.54 -48.63
N ILE A 5 -15.22 48.45 -47.93
CA ILE A 5 -15.20 48.36 -46.48
C ILE A 5 -14.18 47.28 -46.09
N THR A 6 -13.11 47.72 -45.43
CA THR A 6 -12.14 46.89 -44.68
C THR A 6 -12.57 46.81 -43.20
N PRO A 7 -12.29 45.73 -42.45
CA PRO A 7 -12.67 45.59 -41.04
C PRO A 7 -11.64 46.21 -40.10
N ASN A 8 -12.11 46.88 -39.04
CA ASN A 8 -11.28 47.52 -38.03
C ASN A 8 -10.87 46.56 -36.91
N ARG A 9 -9.60 46.71 -36.50
CA ARG A 9 -8.87 46.04 -35.44
C ARG A 9 -9.51 46.22 -34.05
N PHE A 10 -9.61 45.13 -33.28
CA PHE A 10 -9.60 45.20 -31.82
C PHE A 10 -8.18 44.91 -31.33
N VAL A 11 -7.57 45.96 -30.78
CA VAL A 11 -6.27 45.94 -30.10
C VAL A 11 -6.48 45.30 -28.73
N GLN A 12 -5.88 44.12 -28.50
CA GLN A 12 -5.75 43.56 -27.15
C GLN A 12 -4.62 44.29 -26.43
N THR A 13 -5.00 45.06 -25.41
CA THR A 13 -4.11 45.67 -24.43
C THR A 13 -3.39 44.58 -23.63
N ALA A 14 -2.07 44.70 -23.54
CA ALA A 14 -1.24 43.92 -22.64
C ALA A 14 -1.68 44.17 -21.19
N LEU A 15 -2.18 43.13 -20.52
CA LEU A 15 -2.38 43.14 -19.08
C LEU A 15 -1.13 42.57 -18.42
N ASN A 16 -0.46 43.41 -17.62
CA ASN A 16 0.66 43.05 -16.78
C ASN A 16 0.25 41.97 -15.78
N PHE A 17 0.98 40.85 -15.76
CA PHE A 17 0.91 39.84 -14.71
C PHE A 17 1.66 40.39 -13.49
N ALA A 18 0.92 40.78 -12.46
CA ALA A 18 1.47 40.97 -11.12
C ALA A 18 1.29 39.65 -10.36
N ASP A 19 2.40 39.05 -9.91
CA ASP A 19 2.42 37.82 -9.13
C ASP A 19 1.75 38.03 -7.76
N PRO A 20 0.69 37.28 -7.40
CA PRO A 20 0.29 37.11 -6.02
C PRO A 20 1.11 35.97 -5.38
N GLU A 21 1.62 36.21 -4.17
CA GLU A 21 2.26 35.18 -3.36
C GLU A 21 1.37 33.93 -3.18
N PRO A 22 1.95 32.72 -3.19
CA PRO A 22 1.19 31.48 -3.17
C PRO A 22 0.67 31.18 -1.75
N SER A 23 -0.64 31.33 -1.54
CA SER A 23 -1.33 30.69 -0.41
C SER A 23 -1.60 29.22 -0.76
N GLY A 24 -1.22 28.34 0.16
CA GLY A 24 -1.09 26.90 -0.03
C GLY A 24 -2.37 26.19 -0.48
N ALA A 25 -2.20 25.34 -1.49
CA ALA A 25 -3.12 24.28 -1.85
C ALA A 25 -2.38 22.94 -1.81
N ASP A 26 -2.99 22.01 -1.09
CA ASP A 26 -2.58 20.64 -0.76
C ASP A 26 -2.23 19.81 -2.01
N GLN A 27 -1.04 19.21 -2.07
CA GLN A 27 -0.63 18.30 -3.15
C GLN A 27 -0.57 16.87 -2.62
N THR A 28 -1.56 16.07 -3.02
CA THR A 28 -1.62 14.62 -2.85
C THR A 28 -0.36 13.93 -3.38
N ALA A 29 0.10 12.86 -2.73
CA ALA A 29 1.15 12.00 -3.26
C ALA A 29 0.82 11.51 -4.69
N LEU A 30 1.73 11.75 -5.65
CA LEU A 30 1.59 11.29 -7.02
C LEU A 30 1.75 9.76 -7.09
N SER A 31 0.65 9.03 -7.25
CA SER A 31 0.67 7.59 -7.58
C SER A 31 0.63 7.43 -9.10
N PHE A 32 1.48 6.55 -9.65
CA PHE A 32 1.51 6.24 -11.08
C PHE A 32 0.94 4.85 -11.34
N ALA A 33 0.26 4.69 -12.48
CA ALA A 33 -0.17 3.39 -12.96
C ALA A 33 1.00 2.63 -13.54
N ASP A 34 1.08 1.35 -13.18
CA ASP A 34 2.19 0.46 -13.54
C ASP A 34 1.74 -0.77 -14.34
N THR A 35 0.51 -0.74 -14.86
CA THR A 35 -0.09 -1.81 -15.65
C THR A 35 -0.74 -1.22 -16.89
N GLU A 36 -0.83 -2.02 -17.96
CA GLU A 36 -1.54 -1.68 -19.19
C GLU A 36 -2.92 -1.03 -18.95
N PRO A 37 -3.24 0.07 -19.67
CA PRO A 37 -4.56 0.67 -19.64
C PRO A 37 -5.65 -0.33 -20.03
N LYS A 38 -6.77 -0.32 -19.30
CA LYS A 38 -7.91 -1.19 -19.56
C LYS A 38 -8.97 -0.43 -20.35
N GLY A 39 -9.36 -1.00 -21.48
CA GLY A 39 -10.38 -0.48 -22.39
C GLY A 39 -10.27 -1.18 -23.73
N ALA A 40 -11.40 -1.58 -24.30
CA ALA A 40 -11.44 -2.20 -25.63
C ALA A 40 -12.63 -1.65 -26.40
N TYR A 41 -12.56 -1.73 -27.73
CA TYR A 41 -13.75 -1.57 -28.56
C TYR A 41 -14.73 -2.71 -28.25
N LEU A 42 -16.02 -2.39 -28.22
CA LEU A 42 -17.06 -3.42 -28.20
C LEU A 42 -16.99 -4.23 -29.52
N PRO A 43 -17.40 -5.51 -29.53
CA PRO A 43 -17.37 -6.34 -30.73
C PRO A 43 -18.06 -5.67 -31.91
N GLY A 44 -17.39 -5.61 -33.07
CA GLY A 44 -17.90 -4.99 -34.29
C GLY A 44 -17.55 -3.51 -34.47
N TYR A 45 -16.84 -2.89 -33.50
CA TYR A 45 -16.37 -1.51 -33.60
C TYR A 45 -14.85 -1.40 -33.65
N GLY A 46 -14.35 -0.28 -34.17
CA GLY A 46 -12.91 0.03 -34.27
C GLY A 46 -12.65 1.48 -34.65
N GLU A 47 -11.46 1.79 -35.19
CA GLU A 47 -11.06 3.16 -35.53
C GLU A 47 -11.96 3.84 -36.58
N GLY A 48 -12.65 3.06 -37.43
CA GLY A 48 -13.62 3.58 -38.40
C GLY A 48 -15.02 3.86 -37.82
N SER A 49 -15.26 3.50 -36.55
CA SER A 49 -16.58 3.61 -35.91
C SER A 49 -16.81 4.96 -35.22
N TRP A 50 -15.84 5.86 -35.24
CA TRP A 50 -15.94 7.16 -34.61
C TRP A 50 -15.17 8.21 -35.41
N ASN A 51 -15.45 9.48 -35.14
CA ASN A 51 -14.62 10.63 -35.53
C ASN A 51 -14.91 11.80 -34.57
N TYR A 52 -14.27 12.95 -34.78
CA TYR A 52 -14.45 14.14 -33.94
C TYR A 52 -15.63 15.03 -34.37
N THR A 53 -15.98 15.02 -35.65
CA THR A 53 -16.88 16.00 -36.27
C THR A 53 -18.34 15.54 -36.34
N SER A 54 -18.60 14.24 -36.22
CA SER A 54 -19.93 13.67 -36.21
C SER A 54 -20.72 14.14 -34.98
N THR A 55 -22.00 14.41 -35.15
CA THR A 55 -22.94 14.63 -34.05
C THR A 55 -23.72 13.37 -33.71
N ASN A 56 -23.50 12.28 -34.46
CA ASN A 56 -24.17 11.00 -34.25
C ASN A 56 -23.76 10.38 -32.92
N THR A 57 -24.74 9.97 -32.12
CA THR A 57 -24.53 9.24 -30.86
C THR A 57 -24.95 7.78 -30.95
N ASN A 58 -25.56 7.36 -32.06
CA ASN A 58 -26.03 6.01 -32.29
C ASN A 58 -25.07 5.27 -33.24
N PRO A 59 -24.28 4.29 -32.74
CA PRO A 59 -23.27 3.62 -33.55
C PRO A 59 -23.85 2.73 -34.66
N SER A 60 -25.15 2.40 -34.61
CA SER A 60 -25.82 1.70 -35.71
C SER A 60 -26.13 2.60 -36.91
N ALA A 61 -26.04 3.93 -36.77
CA ALA A 61 -26.33 4.90 -37.83
C ALA A 61 -25.06 5.41 -38.55
N GLY A 62 -23.88 4.87 -38.23
CA GLY A 62 -22.58 5.29 -38.77
C GLY A 62 -21.61 5.75 -37.67
N PRO A 63 -20.48 6.37 -38.04
CA PRO A 63 -19.46 6.79 -37.07
C PRO A 63 -20.01 7.77 -36.03
N VAL A 64 -19.72 7.51 -34.75
CA VAL A 64 -20.17 8.35 -33.63
C VAL A 64 -19.19 9.47 -33.30
N GLY A 65 -19.73 10.61 -32.90
CA GLY A 65 -18.97 11.75 -32.36
C GLY A 65 -18.59 11.58 -30.90
N PRO A 66 -17.86 12.56 -30.31
CA PRO A 66 -17.41 12.51 -28.92
C PRO A 66 -18.51 12.22 -27.89
N ALA A 67 -19.73 12.72 -28.12
CA ALA A 67 -20.88 12.46 -27.24
C ALA A 67 -21.37 10.99 -27.28
N GLY A 68 -21.07 10.27 -28.36
CA GLY A 68 -21.45 8.87 -28.56
C GLY A 68 -20.33 7.86 -28.32
N TRP A 69 -19.09 8.28 -28.08
CA TRP A 69 -17.94 7.35 -27.97
C TRP A 69 -18.09 6.29 -26.88
N SER A 70 -18.79 6.58 -25.78
CA SER A 70 -19.08 5.58 -24.75
C SER A 70 -19.94 4.41 -25.24
N SER A 71 -20.65 4.55 -26.37
CA SER A 71 -21.48 3.49 -26.94
C SER A 71 -20.70 2.41 -27.69
N ILE A 72 -19.41 2.63 -27.98
CA ILE A 72 -18.57 1.72 -28.77
C ILE A 72 -17.38 1.13 -28.00
N THR A 73 -17.27 1.39 -26.69
CA THR A 73 -16.13 0.92 -25.87
C THR A 73 -16.57 0.27 -24.57
N THR A 74 -15.73 -0.62 -24.02
CA THR A 74 -15.93 -1.24 -22.70
C THR A 74 -15.63 -0.29 -21.55
N ALA A 75 -15.03 0.88 -21.82
CA ALA A 75 -14.75 1.92 -20.82
C ALA A 75 -15.99 2.78 -20.50
N ALA A 76 -17.15 2.47 -21.10
CA ALA A 76 -18.42 3.12 -20.87
C ALA A 76 -18.79 3.15 -19.36
N GLY A 77 -18.94 4.35 -18.80
CA GLY A 77 -19.44 4.53 -17.42
C GLY A 77 -18.36 4.68 -16.34
N SER A 78 -17.07 4.58 -16.66
CA SER A 78 -16.03 5.13 -15.78
C SER A 78 -15.87 6.63 -16.07
N PRO A 79 -15.72 7.51 -15.05
CA PRO A 79 -15.61 8.95 -15.28
C PRO A 79 -14.37 9.23 -16.15
N PHE A 80 -14.57 9.42 -17.46
CA PHE A 80 -13.49 9.85 -18.35
C PHE A 80 -12.89 11.15 -17.81
N VAL A 81 -11.57 11.14 -17.61
CA VAL A 81 -10.84 12.18 -16.87
C VAL A 81 -9.85 12.96 -17.74
N SER A 82 -9.63 12.64 -19.02
CA SER A 82 -8.77 13.44 -19.91
C SER A 82 -9.45 13.74 -21.25
N PRO A 83 -9.48 14.99 -21.75
CA PRO A 83 -8.74 16.12 -21.24
C PRO A 83 -9.41 16.81 -20.04
N LEU A 84 -8.60 17.54 -19.26
CA LEU A 84 -9.01 18.33 -18.10
C LEU A 84 -9.00 19.84 -18.38
N ASN A 85 -9.90 20.54 -17.68
CA ASN A 85 -9.69 21.95 -17.37
C ASN A 85 -8.84 22.06 -16.10
N ILE A 86 -7.59 22.47 -16.26
CA ILE A 86 -6.60 22.60 -15.20
C ILE A 86 -6.78 23.95 -14.52
N THR A 87 -7.10 23.93 -13.22
CA THR A 87 -7.29 25.13 -12.39
C THR A 87 -6.33 25.18 -11.20
N THR A 88 -5.50 24.15 -11.03
CA THR A 88 -4.53 24.02 -9.93
C THR A 88 -3.21 24.70 -10.27
N PRO A 89 -2.41 25.11 -9.28
CA PRO A 89 -1.04 25.61 -9.51
C PRO A 89 -0.14 24.54 -10.18
N ALA A 90 0.85 24.99 -10.95
CA ALA A 90 1.85 24.11 -11.56
C ALA A 90 2.89 23.63 -10.53
N ILE A 91 3.53 22.51 -10.83
CA ILE A 91 4.59 21.86 -10.05
C ILE A 91 5.83 21.67 -10.91
N ASP A 92 6.99 21.51 -10.27
CA ASP A 92 8.20 21.11 -10.97
C ASP A 92 8.16 19.61 -11.32
N LEU A 93 7.90 19.30 -12.59
CA LEU A 93 7.83 17.93 -13.07
C LEU A 93 9.19 17.21 -13.05
N SER A 94 10.31 17.93 -12.99
CA SER A 94 11.65 17.30 -12.96
C SER A 94 11.90 16.46 -11.71
N SER A 95 11.11 16.70 -10.64
CA SER A 95 11.12 15.91 -9.42
C SER A 95 10.57 14.49 -9.59
N VAL A 96 9.75 14.23 -10.62
CA VAL A 96 9.04 12.96 -10.82
C VAL A 96 9.21 12.36 -12.22
N LEU A 97 9.57 13.16 -13.21
CA LEU A 97 9.69 12.79 -14.61
C LEU A 97 11.08 13.16 -15.13
N ARG A 98 11.83 12.15 -15.60
CA ARG A 98 13.06 12.37 -16.38
C ARG A 98 12.80 12.03 -17.83
N VAL A 99 13.08 12.96 -18.74
CA VAL A 99 12.89 12.77 -20.18
C VAL A 99 14.24 12.64 -20.84
N ASN A 100 14.45 11.54 -21.57
CA ASN A 100 15.65 11.26 -22.34
C ASN A 100 15.25 10.96 -23.78
N TYR A 101 14.93 12.03 -24.52
CA TYR A 101 14.72 11.95 -25.97
C TYR A 101 15.97 12.47 -26.66
N THR A 102 16.38 11.75 -27.69
CA THR A 102 17.52 12.02 -28.55
C THR A 102 17.04 12.08 -30.00
N PRO A 103 17.85 12.59 -30.94
CA PRO A 103 17.49 12.52 -32.34
C PRO A 103 17.25 11.07 -32.77
N ALA A 104 16.03 10.75 -33.22
CA ALA A 104 15.65 9.38 -33.54
C ALA A 104 14.97 9.26 -34.90
N VAL A 105 15.17 8.11 -35.55
CA VAL A 105 14.57 7.81 -36.85
C VAL A 105 13.17 7.23 -36.61
N PRO A 106 12.09 7.88 -37.07
CA PRO A 106 10.76 7.32 -36.95
C PRO A 106 10.63 6.06 -37.81
N GLU A 107 9.86 5.09 -37.33
CA GLU A 107 9.47 3.92 -38.11
C GLU A 107 8.57 4.33 -39.28
N GLN A 108 7.58 5.18 -38.98
CA GLN A 108 6.68 5.74 -39.98
C GLN A 108 5.95 6.99 -39.46
N ILE A 109 5.44 7.79 -40.39
CA ILE A 109 4.52 8.89 -40.12
C ILE A 109 3.23 8.60 -40.87
N VAL A 110 2.11 8.58 -40.15
CA VAL A 110 0.81 8.15 -40.66
C VAL A 110 -0.22 9.24 -40.41
N ASN A 111 -1.03 9.53 -41.41
CA ASN A 111 -2.33 10.18 -41.20
C ASN A 111 -3.38 9.08 -41.05
N ASN A 112 -3.86 8.85 -39.82
CA ASN A 112 -4.81 7.77 -39.56
C ASN A 112 -6.28 8.20 -39.70
N GLY A 113 -6.54 9.37 -40.28
CA GLY A 113 -7.89 9.94 -40.38
C GLY A 113 -8.39 10.61 -39.10
N HIS A 114 -7.57 10.65 -38.03
CA HIS A 114 -7.88 11.30 -36.76
C HIS A 114 -6.78 12.28 -36.32
N GLN A 115 -5.56 12.06 -36.77
CA GLN A 115 -4.34 12.78 -36.38
C GLN A 115 -3.20 12.43 -37.34
N ILE A 116 -2.17 13.28 -37.37
CA ILE A 116 -0.84 12.94 -37.90
C ILE A 116 -0.03 12.34 -36.75
N ARG A 117 0.37 11.07 -36.88
CA ARG A 117 1.07 10.30 -35.86
C ARG A 117 2.45 9.88 -36.36
N VAL A 118 3.48 10.20 -35.58
CA VAL A 118 4.86 9.74 -35.78
C VAL A 118 5.09 8.54 -34.87
N GLN A 119 5.50 7.40 -35.42
CA GLN A 119 5.65 6.13 -34.72
C GLN A 119 7.11 5.71 -34.62
N PHE A 120 7.46 5.05 -33.53
CA PHE A 120 8.81 4.55 -33.25
C PHE A 120 8.78 3.06 -32.95
N ASN A 121 9.85 2.38 -33.37
CA ASN A 121 10.06 0.99 -33.04
C ASN A 121 10.37 0.81 -31.54
N SER A 122 10.09 -0.39 -31.01
CA SER A 122 10.38 -0.72 -29.61
C SER A 122 11.87 -0.75 -29.26
N SER A 123 12.77 -0.68 -30.25
CA SER A 123 14.22 -0.63 -30.06
C SER A 123 14.78 0.80 -29.96
N THR A 124 13.93 1.83 -29.97
CA THR A 124 14.39 3.21 -29.73
C THR A 124 15.02 3.37 -28.36
N SER A 125 16.05 4.21 -28.26
CA SER A 125 16.67 4.61 -26.99
C SER A 125 15.89 5.71 -26.27
N ASP A 126 14.89 6.30 -26.92
CA ASP A 126 14.12 7.41 -26.38
C ASP A 126 13.16 6.93 -25.31
N THR A 127 13.32 7.50 -24.11
CA THR A 127 12.63 7.02 -22.92
C THR A 127 12.24 8.16 -22.01
N VAL A 128 11.22 7.90 -21.19
CA VAL A 128 10.96 8.66 -19.98
C VAL A 128 11.10 7.74 -18.77
N THR A 129 11.66 8.26 -17.68
CA THR A 129 11.72 7.55 -16.40
C THR A 129 10.76 8.19 -15.42
N LEU A 130 9.83 7.39 -14.91
CA LEU A 130 8.77 7.76 -13.99
C LEU A 130 8.78 6.80 -12.80
N GLY A 131 8.94 7.31 -11.57
CA GLY A 131 8.93 6.46 -10.37
C GLY A 131 9.95 5.32 -10.41
N GLY A 132 11.10 5.53 -11.05
CA GLY A 132 12.14 4.51 -11.24
C GLY A 132 11.87 3.49 -12.36
N LYS A 133 10.75 3.61 -13.07
CA LYS A 133 10.38 2.75 -14.21
C LYS A 133 10.64 3.45 -15.53
N VAL A 134 11.13 2.70 -16.50
CA VAL A 134 11.42 3.16 -17.85
C VAL A 134 10.22 2.91 -18.74
N TYR A 135 9.81 3.95 -19.46
CA TYR A 135 8.79 3.92 -20.50
C TYR A 135 9.46 4.33 -21.81
N THR A 136 9.30 3.53 -22.85
CA THR A 136 9.88 3.77 -24.17
C THR A 136 8.91 4.58 -25.03
N LEU A 137 9.41 5.58 -25.75
CA LEU A 137 8.60 6.38 -26.67
C LEU A 137 8.02 5.46 -27.76
N SER A 138 6.69 5.44 -27.86
CA SER A 138 5.99 4.65 -28.88
C SER A 138 5.55 5.53 -30.05
N GLN A 139 4.98 6.69 -29.75
CA GLN A 139 4.50 7.62 -30.78
C GLN A 139 4.32 9.03 -30.22
N PHE A 140 4.21 10.02 -31.12
CA PHE A 140 3.57 11.29 -30.80
C PHE A 140 2.62 11.77 -31.89
N HIS A 141 1.70 12.66 -31.52
CA HIS A 141 0.69 13.21 -32.41
C HIS A 141 0.14 14.56 -31.93
N PHE A 142 -0.62 15.23 -32.79
CA PHE A 142 -1.11 16.59 -32.57
C PHE A 142 -2.64 16.69 -32.51
N HIS A 143 -3.11 17.63 -31.70
CA HIS A 143 -4.50 18.05 -31.59
C HIS A 143 -4.63 19.56 -31.89
N ASP A 144 -5.62 19.93 -32.69
CA ASP A 144 -6.04 21.31 -32.99
C ASP A 144 -7.58 21.43 -32.91
N PRO A 145 -8.12 22.20 -31.94
CA PRO A 145 -7.41 22.98 -30.92
C PRO A 145 -6.72 22.10 -29.85
N ALA A 146 -6.04 22.70 -28.86
CA ALA A 146 -5.55 21.96 -27.70
C ALA A 146 -6.71 21.24 -26.97
N GLU A 147 -6.44 20.06 -26.40
CA GLU A 147 -7.45 19.28 -25.69
C GLU A 147 -7.60 19.77 -24.24
N HIS A 148 -6.49 19.92 -23.52
CA HIS A 148 -6.48 20.48 -22.17
C HIS A 148 -6.73 22.00 -22.19
N THR A 149 -7.38 22.49 -21.15
CA THR A 149 -7.57 23.94 -20.92
C THR A 149 -6.93 24.36 -19.62
N VAL A 150 -6.45 25.60 -19.53
CA VAL A 150 -5.90 26.18 -18.30
C VAL A 150 -6.77 27.36 -17.90
N HIS A 151 -7.40 27.29 -16.72
CA HIS A 151 -8.40 28.27 -16.26
C HIS A 151 -9.48 28.58 -17.32
N GLY A 152 -9.96 27.53 -18.00
CA GLY A 152 -10.96 27.63 -19.07
C GLY A 152 -10.44 28.17 -20.41
N SER A 153 -9.15 28.53 -20.50
CA SER A 153 -8.53 29.02 -21.74
C SER A 153 -7.94 27.86 -22.55
N VAL A 154 -8.20 27.87 -23.86
CA VAL A 154 -7.76 26.85 -24.81
C VAL A 154 -6.51 27.35 -25.55
N TYR A 155 -5.46 26.55 -25.63
CA TYR A 155 -4.29 26.82 -26.47
C TYR A 155 -4.55 26.44 -27.94
N ARG A 156 -3.71 26.93 -28.87
CA ARG A 156 -3.95 26.70 -30.31
C ARG A 156 -3.83 25.24 -30.68
N MET A 157 -2.79 24.55 -30.23
CA MET A 157 -2.62 23.11 -30.44
C MET A 157 -2.02 22.44 -29.21
N GLU A 158 -2.05 21.12 -29.17
CA GLU A 158 -1.39 20.30 -28.15
C GLU A 158 -0.73 19.08 -28.81
N VAL A 159 0.50 18.79 -28.44
CA VAL A 159 1.21 17.57 -28.87
C VAL A 159 1.27 16.58 -27.72
N HIS A 160 0.97 15.30 -27.99
CA HIS A 160 1.04 14.19 -27.04
C HIS A 160 2.13 13.22 -27.41
N PHE A 161 3.11 13.02 -26.52
CA PHE A 161 4.12 11.95 -26.62
C PHE A 161 3.70 10.77 -25.75
N VAL A 162 3.37 9.64 -26.38
CA VAL A 162 2.93 8.42 -25.72
C VAL A 162 4.11 7.48 -25.50
N ASN A 163 4.35 7.15 -24.23
CA ASN A 163 5.43 6.26 -23.79
C ASN A 163 4.86 5.03 -23.10
N VAL A 164 5.43 3.86 -23.36
CA VAL A 164 4.92 2.57 -22.88
C VAL A 164 6.02 1.81 -22.13
N CYS A 165 5.73 1.30 -20.93
CA CYS A 165 6.69 0.46 -20.20
C CYS A 165 6.48 -1.04 -20.46
N ALA A 166 7.37 -1.88 -19.92
CA ALA A 166 7.35 -3.33 -20.13
C ALA A 166 6.05 -4.04 -19.66
N THR A 167 5.28 -3.44 -18.76
CA THR A 167 3.98 -3.97 -18.31
C THR A 167 2.79 -3.48 -19.15
N GLY A 168 3.06 -2.72 -20.23
CA GLY A 168 2.08 -2.07 -21.08
C GLY A 168 1.53 -0.75 -20.53
N ALA A 169 1.96 -0.31 -19.34
CA ALA A 169 1.46 0.95 -18.76
C ALA A 169 1.88 2.15 -19.61
N GLU A 170 1.01 3.17 -19.68
CA GLU A 170 1.24 4.34 -20.53
C GLU A 170 1.53 5.62 -19.72
N ALA A 171 2.44 6.43 -20.24
CA ALA A 171 2.73 7.79 -19.79
C ALA A 171 2.69 8.76 -20.98
N VAL A 172 1.87 9.82 -20.86
CA VAL A 172 1.66 10.83 -21.90
C VAL A 172 2.22 12.17 -21.46
N LEU A 173 3.16 12.69 -22.24
CA LEU A 173 3.68 14.05 -22.08
C LEU A 173 2.92 14.96 -23.06
N ALA A 174 2.25 15.97 -22.53
CA ALA A 174 1.47 16.93 -23.29
C ALA A 174 2.13 18.30 -23.28
N VAL A 175 2.34 18.89 -24.46
CA VAL A 175 2.93 20.22 -24.62
C VAL A 175 1.98 21.09 -25.41
N PHE A 176 1.64 22.26 -24.85
CA PHE A 176 0.83 23.26 -25.56
C PHE A 176 1.64 23.95 -26.65
N LEU A 177 0.98 24.30 -27.75
CA LEU A 177 1.53 25.13 -28.82
C LEU A 177 0.72 26.42 -28.95
N LYS A 178 1.41 27.54 -29.16
CA LYS A 178 0.80 28.84 -29.46
C LYS A 178 1.46 29.51 -30.67
N PRO A 179 0.74 30.36 -31.42
CA PRO A 179 1.37 31.17 -32.47
C PRO A 179 2.54 31.99 -31.92
N GLY A 180 3.67 31.99 -32.63
CA GLY A 180 4.88 32.68 -32.22
C GLY A 180 6.01 32.51 -33.23
N PRO A 181 7.28 32.59 -32.80
CA PRO A 181 8.42 32.28 -33.64
C PRO A 181 8.35 30.87 -34.23
N HIS A 182 8.95 30.73 -35.41
CA HIS A 182 9.12 29.46 -36.11
C HIS A 182 9.85 28.43 -35.23
N ASN A 183 9.45 27.17 -35.31
CA ASN A 183 10.07 26.08 -34.57
C ASN A 183 10.60 25.01 -35.52
N ASP A 184 11.91 25.04 -35.77
CA ASP A 184 12.60 24.14 -36.72
C ASP A 184 12.33 22.65 -36.43
N ALA A 185 12.04 22.27 -35.18
CA ALA A 185 11.78 20.88 -34.81
C ALA A 185 10.45 20.32 -35.37
N LEU A 186 9.53 21.19 -35.82
CA LEU A 186 8.27 20.78 -36.47
C LEU A 186 8.44 20.49 -37.97
N ASP A 187 9.43 21.10 -38.61
CA ASP A 187 9.59 21.08 -40.07
C ASP A 187 9.69 19.68 -40.68
N PRO A 188 10.46 18.72 -40.12
CA PRO A 188 10.55 17.39 -40.70
C PRO A 188 9.18 16.72 -40.82
N VAL A 189 8.36 16.84 -39.78
CA VAL A 189 7.02 16.22 -39.72
C VAL A 189 6.04 16.98 -40.60
N LEU A 190 6.02 18.31 -40.53
CA LEU A 190 5.10 19.14 -41.33
C LEU A 190 5.38 19.04 -42.82
N ASN A 191 6.66 19.07 -43.24
CA ASN A 191 7.04 18.92 -44.65
C ASN A 191 6.68 17.52 -45.19
N ALA A 192 6.90 16.47 -44.40
CA ALA A 192 6.52 15.11 -44.78
C ALA A 192 4.99 14.97 -44.87
N ALA A 193 4.26 15.58 -43.95
CA ALA A 193 2.80 15.60 -43.95
C ALA A 193 2.24 16.33 -45.17
N ALA A 194 2.78 17.52 -45.47
CA ALA A 194 2.41 18.36 -46.60
C ALA A 194 2.53 17.61 -47.94
N ALA A 195 3.62 16.85 -48.09
CA ALA A 195 3.98 16.20 -49.34
C ALA A 195 3.21 14.90 -49.59
N LYS A 196 2.91 14.12 -48.54
CA LYS A 196 2.46 12.73 -48.69
C LYS A 196 1.28 12.31 -47.82
N LEU A 197 0.85 13.12 -46.85
CA LEU A 197 -0.14 12.71 -45.85
C LEU A 197 -1.51 13.39 -45.97
N THR A 198 -1.93 13.77 -47.17
CA THR A 198 -3.16 14.57 -47.40
C THR A 198 -4.46 13.76 -47.33
N ALA A 199 -4.42 12.43 -47.25
CA ALA A 199 -5.59 11.56 -47.17
C ALA A 199 -5.54 10.64 -45.93
N ALA A 200 -6.70 10.28 -45.38
CA ALA A 200 -6.77 9.29 -44.30
C ALA A 200 -6.20 7.93 -44.75
N GLY A 201 -5.39 7.31 -43.90
CA GLY A 201 -4.67 6.06 -44.17
C GLY A 201 -3.34 6.24 -44.94
N SER A 202 -2.99 7.45 -45.36
CA SER A 202 -1.69 7.70 -46.02
C SER A 202 -0.53 7.62 -45.03
N GLN A 203 0.64 7.21 -45.53
CA GLN A 203 1.85 7.01 -44.73
C GLN A 203 3.11 7.45 -45.49
N THR A 204 4.15 7.83 -44.75
CA THR A 204 5.48 8.14 -45.27
C THR A 204 6.55 7.79 -44.24
N ILE A 205 7.81 7.73 -44.67
CA ILE A 205 8.96 7.46 -43.82
C ILE A 205 9.97 8.61 -43.99
N ILE A 206 10.62 8.99 -42.88
CA ILE A 206 11.80 9.86 -42.88
C ILE A 206 12.99 9.01 -42.47
N ASN A 207 13.90 8.74 -43.40
CA ASN A 207 15.10 7.92 -43.16
C ASN A 207 16.26 8.73 -42.55
N ALA A 208 15.95 9.65 -41.64
CA ALA A 208 16.92 10.51 -40.98
C ALA A 208 16.47 10.78 -39.53
N PRO A 209 17.42 10.94 -38.58
CA PRO A 209 17.07 11.29 -37.20
C PRO A 209 16.34 12.64 -37.15
N ILE A 210 15.23 12.69 -36.41
CA ILE A 210 14.50 13.92 -36.12
C ILE A 210 14.82 14.32 -34.68
N ASP A 211 15.25 15.56 -34.48
CA ASP A 211 15.48 16.10 -33.13
C ASP A 211 14.17 16.65 -32.54
N PHE A 212 13.70 16.03 -31.46
CA PHE A 212 12.48 16.43 -30.76
C PHE A 212 12.74 17.41 -29.61
N SER A 213 13.99 17.83 -29.39
CA SER A 213 14.34 18.73 -28.28
C SER A 213 13.55 20.04 -28.33
N GLY A 214 13.33 20.58 -29.54
CA GLY A 214 12.51 21.78 -29.79
C GLY A 214 11.00 21.59 -29.61
N LEU A 215 10.53 20.34 -29.42
CA LEU A 215 9.12 20.02 -29.14
C LEU A 215 8.84 19.88 -27.64
N LEU A 216 9.86 19.99 -26.79
CA LEU A 216 9.73 19.99 -25.34
C LEU A 216 10.16 21.35 -24.77
N PRO A 217 9.42 21.92 -23.81
CA PRO A 217 9.84 23.16 -23.18
C PRO A 217 11.08 22.93 -22.30
N SER A 218 11.94 23.95 -22.21
CA SER A 218 13.10 23.95 -21.30
C SER A 218 12.65 24.00 -19.83
N ASN A 219 11.63 24.82 -19.54
CA ASN A 219 10.99 24.89 -18.23
C ASN A 219 10.10 23.65 -17.99
N LYS A 220 10.36 22.95 -16.88
CA LYS A 220 9.68 21.71 -16.49
C LYS A 220 8.51 21.92 -15.54
N GLN A 221 8.07 23.16 -15.31
CA GLN A 221 6.82 23.44 -14.61
C GLN A 221 5.62 22.88 -15.40
N GLY A 222 4.69 22.24 -14.69
CA GLY A 222 3.50 21.64 -15.30
C GLY A 222 2.59 20.95 -14.29
N TRP A 223 1.78 20.01 -14.76
CA TRP A 223 0.82 19.28 -13.94
C TRP A 223 0.93 17.78 -14.21
N SER A 224 0.67 16.97 -13.19
CA SER A 224 0.59 15.52 -13.33
C SER A 224 -0.68 14.97 -12.69
N PHE A 225 -1.32 14.01 -13.36
CA PHE A 225 -2.52 13.35 -12.88
C PHE A 225 -2.73 12.00 -13.57
N ARG A 226 -3.60 11.15 -13.01
CA ARG A 226 -4.05 9.91 -13.65
C ARG A 226 -5.32 10.15 -14.44
N GLY A 227 -5.28 9.79 -15.72
CA GLY A 227 -6.31 10.06 -16.70
C GLY A 227 -6.72 8.83 -17.50
N SER A 228 -7.34 9.10 -18.66
CA SER A 228 -7.62 8.12 -19.70
C SER A 228 -6.88 8.51 -20.99
N LEU A 229 -6.91 7.64 -21.99
CA LEU A 229 -6.75 8.09 -23.37
C LEU A 229 -7.85 9.09 -23.73
N THR A 230 -7.54 10.04 -24.61
CA THR A 230 -8.50 11.05 -25.07
C THR A 230 -9.32 10.58 -26.26
N THR A 231 -9.04 9.42 -26.84
CA THR A 231 -9.77 8.81 -27.97
C THR A 231 -10.19 7.36 -27.67
N PRO A 232 -11.24 6.81 -28.33
CA PRO A 232 -11.61 5.41 -28.22
C PRO A 232 -10.41 4.46 -28.43
N PRO A 233 -10.24 3.43 -27.58
CA PRO A 233 -11.23 2.87 -26.65
C PRO A 233 -11.35 3.57 -25.27
N LEU A 234 -10.75 4.75 -25.08
CA LEU A 234 -10.81 5.55 -23.84
C LEU A 234 -10.22 4.82 -22.63
N SER A 235 -9.16 4.04 -22.87
CA SER A 235 -8.54 3.18 -21.86
C SER A 235 -8.02 3.96 -20.66
N LEU A 236 -8.10 3.36 -19.49
CA LEU A 236 -7.58 3.89 -18.23
C LEU A 236 -6.94 2.78 -17.39
N PRO A 237 -5.94 3.09 -16.55
CA PRO A 237 -5.35 4.41 -16.29
C PRO A 237 -4.23 4.81 -17.27
N VAL A 238 -4.08 6.12 -17.52
CA VAL A 238 -2.91 6.73 -18.21
C VAL A 238 -2.24 7.74 -17.28
N ASN A 239 -0.91 7.78 -17.23
CA ASN A 239 -0.17 8.79 -16.46
C ASN A 239 0.06 10.05 -17.30
N TRP A 240 -0.54 11.18 -16.93
CA TRP A 240 -0.44 12.45 -17.68
C TRP A 240 0.61 13.40 -17.09
N PHE A 241 1.32 14.10 -17.96
CA PHE A 241 2.25 15.19 -17.66
C PHE A 241 2.01 16.34 -18.63
N VAL A 242 1.34 17.40 -18.17
CA VAL A 242 1.01 18.56 -19.01
C VAL A 242 1.96 19.69 -18.68
N PHE A 243 2.82 20.10 -19.63
CA PHE A 243 3.76 21.19 -19.40
C PHE A 243 3.05 22.55 -19.44
N GLN A 244 3.36 23.41 -18.45
CA GLN A 244 2.79 24.76 -18.38
C GLN A 244 3.35 25.68 -19.46
N THR A 245 4.62 25.52 -19.82
CA THR A 245 5.28 26.38 -20.81
C THR A 245 4.95 25.87 -22.22
N PRO A 246 4.24 26.65 -23.05
CA PRO A 246 3.96 26.26 -24.43
C PRO A 246 5.21 26.42 -25.31
N ILE A 247 5.34 25.58 -26.34
CA ILE A 247 6.24 25.85 -27.47
C ILE A 247 5.52 26.74 -28.49
N THR A 248 6.27 27.26 -29.46
CA THR A 248 5.72 28.10 -30.52
C THR A 248 5.75 27.41 -31.87
N LEU A 249 4.91 27.90 -32.79
CA LEU A 249 4.97 27.63 -34.21
C LEU A 249 4.59 28.90 -34.95
N ASP A 250 5.15 29.11 -36.14
CA ASP A 250 4.77 30.27 -36.95
C ASP A 250 3.46 30.05 -37.71
N ALA A 251 2.98 31.11 -38.36
CA ALA A 251 1.74 31.07 -39.13
C ALA A 251 1.78 30.12 -40.33
N LYS A 252 2.97 29.87 -40.93
CA LYS A 252 3.11 28.96 -42.07
C LYS A 252 3.04 27.51 -41.60
N GLN A 253 3.74 27.18 -40.52
CA GLN A 253 3.71 25.86 -39.90
C GLN A 253 2.30 25.48 -39.46
N LEU A 254 1.58 26.42 -38.83
CA LEU A 254 0.18 26.22 -38.45
C LEU A 254 -0.72 26.00 -39.68
N ALA A 255 -0.62 26.86 -40.69
CA ALA A 255 -1.43 26.74 -41.91
C ALA A 255 -1.15 25.44 -42.67
N GLU A 256 0.09 24.96 -42.68
CA GLU A 256 0.45 23.69 -43.33
C GLU A 256 -0.19 22.50 -42.62
N TYR A 257 -0.13 22.45 -41.29
CA TYR A 257 -0.82 21.44 -40.50
C TYR A 257 -2.33 21.46 -40.76
N GLU A 258 -2.95 22.64 -40.63
CA GLU A 258 -4.40 22.83 -40.84
C GLU A 258 -4.84 22.41 -42.24
N ARG A 259 -4.03 22.71 -43.26
CA ARG A 259 -4.32 22.33 -44.65
C ARG A 259 -4.36 20.81 -44.82
N VAL A 260 -3.36 20.10 -44.30
CA VAL A 260 -3.30 18.62 -44.37
C VAL A 260 -4.44 18.01 -43.55
N ALA A 261 -4.65 18.50 -42.34
CA ALA A 261 -5.63 17.97 -41.40
C ALA A 261 -7.09 18.23 -41.82
N SER A 262 -7.38 19.42 -42.36
CA SER A 262 -8.69 19.74 -42.95
C SER A 262 -8.93 18.95 -44.23
N GLY A 263 -7.90 18.79 -45.08
CA GLY A 263 -7.99 17.98 -46.30
C GLY A 263 -8.34 16.51 -46.02
N ALA A 264 -7.85 15.98 -44.90
CA ALA A 264 -8.18 14.63 -44.44
C ALA A 264 -9.47 14.55 -43.59
N GLY A 265 -10.14 15.68 -43.34
CA GLY A 265 -11.48 15.72 -42.73
C GLY A 265 -11.54 15.49 -41.22
N PHE A 266 -10.43 15.65 -40.49
CA PHE A 266 -10.41 15.37 -39.05
C PHE A 266 -10.35 16.59 -38.15
N LEU A 267 -10.24 17.82 -38.68
CA LEU A 267 -10.34 19.03 -37.85
C LEU A 267 -11.79 19.46 -37.56
N PRO A 268 -12.07 19.95 -36.35
CA PRO A 268 -11.19 19.95 -35.17
C PRO A 268 -11.01 18.53 -34.62
N ASN A 269 -9.78 18.16 -34.22
CA ASN A 269 -9.49 16.83 -33.66
C ASN A 269 -9.29 16.85 -32.15
N ALA A 270 -10.09 17.64 -31.45
CA ALA A 270 -10.09 17.72 -29.99
C ALA A 270 -11.50 17.56 -29.46
N ARG A 271 -11.67 16.83 -28.35
CA ARG A 271 -12.96 16.77 -27.65
C ARG A 271 -13.03 17.83 -26.56
N SER A 272 -14.23 18.33 -26.27
CA SER A 272 -14.41 19.32 -25.20
C SER A 272 -13.95 18.77 -23.84
N THR A 273 -13.30 19.63 -23.04
CA THR A 273 -13.12 19.35 -21.61
C THR A 273 -14.48 19.17 -20.98
N LYS A 274 -14.64 18.15 -20.14
CA LYS A 274 -15.85 18.07 -19.32
C LYS A 274 -15.82 19.28 -18.38
N PRO A 275 -16.95 19.97 -18.16
CA PRO A 275 -17.02 20.98 -17.12
C PRO A 275 -16.52 20.33 -15.82
N PRO A 276 -15.66 20.99 -15.02
CA PRO A 276 -15.45 20.54 -13.67
C PRO A 276 -16.84 20.44 -13.06
N GLN A 277 -17.23 19.26 -12.57
CA GLN A 277 -18.35 19.25 -11.65
C GLN A 277 -17.96 20.24 -10.55
N PRO A 278 -18.83 21.19 -10.18
CA PRO A 278 -18.53 22.07 -9.06
C PRO A 278 -18.05 21.16 -7.92
N SER A 279 -16.87 21.43 -7.38
CA SER A 279 -16.37 20.69 -6.23
C SER A 279 -17.38 20.90 -5.13
N ARG A 280 -18.32 19.96 -5.00
CA ARG A 280 -19.15 19.88 -3.82
C ARG A 280 -18.16 19.79 -2.67
N PRO A 281 -18.26 20.64 -1.64
CA PRO A 281 -17.34 20.57 -0.51
C PRO A 281 -17.26 19.11 -0.06
N GLU A 282 -16.04 18.56 -0.01
CA GLU A 282 -15.82 17.15 0.31
C GLU A 282 -15.67 17.01 1.82
N LEU A 283 -16.46 16.12 2.42
CA LEU A 283 -16.31 15.72 3.81
C LEU A 283 -15.57 14.39 3.84
N GLU A 284 -14.30 14.43 4.23
CA GLU A 284 -13.47 13.25 4.37
C GLU A 284 -13.66 12.58 5.73
N LEU A 285 -13.82 11.25 5.73
CA LEU A 285 -13.85 10.44 6.94
C LEU A 285 -12.77 9.36 6.85
N VAL A 286 -11.91 9.34 7.86
CA VAL A 286 -10.95 8.25 8.08
C VAL A 286 -11.62 7.10 8.82
N LEU A 287 -11.68 5.92 8.19
CA LEU A 287 -12.03 4.64 8.81
C LEU A 287 -10.74 3.85 9.06
N THR A 288 -10.46 3.49 10.30
CA THR A 288 -9.47 2.45 10.62
C THR A 288 -10.16 1.12 10.89
N TYR A 289 -9.64 0.03 10.34
CA TYR A 289 -10.30 -1.26 10.45
C TYR A 289 -9.31 -2.43 10.49
N GLY A 290 -9.71 -3.55 11.09
CA GLY A 290 -8.89 -4.78 11.15
C GLY A 290 -8.47 -5.29 9.76
N SER A 291 -7.16 -5.51 9.55
CA SER A 291 -6.57 -5.87 8.25
C SER A 291 -7.17 -7.09 7.57
N GLU A 292 -7.75 -8.02 8.32
CA GLU A 292 -8.42 -9.21 7.78
C GLU A 292 -9.61 -8.88 6.86
N LYS A 293 -10.16 -7.67 6.96
CA LYS A 293 -11.27 -7.18 6.14
C LYS A 293 -10.82 -6.47 4.85
N GLN A 294 -9.52 -6.29 4.62
CA GLN A 294 -8.98 -5.35 3.62
C GLN A 294 -9.58 -5.52 2.23
N LYS A 295 -9.54 -6.74 1.68
CA LYS A 295 -10.07 -7.00 0.33
C LYS A 295 -11.55 -6.65 0.18
N TRP A 296 -12.33 -6.81 1.25
CA TRP A 296 -13.76 -6.47 1.27
C TRP A 296 -13.97 -4.96 1.42
N ILE A 297 -13.37 -4.34 2.44
CA ILE A 297 -13.56 -2.93 2.76
C ILE A 297 -13.01 -2.03 1.65
N ASP A 298 -11.86 -2.34 1.05
CA ASP A 298 -11.28 -1.57 -0.05
C ASP A 298 -12.23 -1.56 -1.27
N GLU A 299 -12.84 -2.71 -1.57
CA GLU A 299 -13.79 -2.85 -2.68
C GLU A 299 -15.07 -2.04 -2.46
N VAL A 300 -15.74 -2.23 -1.33
CA VAL A 300 -17.01 -1.53 -1.04
C VAL A 300 -16.80 -0.03 -0.82
N THR A 301 -15.67 0.37 -0.24
CA THR A 301 -15.32 1.79 -0.07
C THR A 301 -15.10 2.47 -1.42
N ARG A 302 -14.41 1.81 -2.35
CA ARG A 302 -14.23 2.33 -3.70
C ARG A 302 -15.57 2.52 -4.40
N GLN A 303 -16.51 1.57 -4.24
CA GLN A 303 -17.87 1.68 -4.77
C GLN A 303 -18.65 2.85 -4.13
N PHE A 304 -18.57 3.01 -2.81
CA PHE A 304 -19.22 4.11 -2.09
C PHE A 304 -18.70 5.47 -2.55
N ASN A 305 -17.37 5.63 -2.60
CA ASN A 305 -16.74 6.88 -3.02
C ASN A 305 -17.06 7.19 -4.49
N ALA A 306 -17.07 6.18 -5.36
CA ALA A 306 -17.44 6.33 -6.77
C ALA A 306 -18.92 6.73 -6.97
N ALA A 307 -19.81 6.28 -6.09
CA ALA A 307 -21.23 6.65 -6.13
C ALA A 307 -21.49 8.13 -5.80
N GLY A 308 -20.51 8.84 -5.23
CA GLY A 308 -20.60 10.27 -4.97
C GLY A 308 -21.73 10.66 -4.01
N ARG A 309 -22.02 9.79 -3.02
CA ARG A 309 -23.08 10.03 -2.02
C ARG A 309 -22.84 11.35 -1.29
N THR A 310 -23.90 12.10 -1.02
CA THR A 310 -23.84 13.41 -0.36
C THR A 310 -24.61 13.45 0.93
N LEU A 311 -24.20 14.33 1.83
CA LEU A 311 -25.03 14.75 2.96
C LEU A 311 -26.24 15.57 2.47
N PRO A 312 -27.32 15.69 3.28
CA PRO A 312 -28.42 16.62 2.99
C PRO A 312 -27.96 18.07 2.82
N SER A 313 -26.85 18.45 3.45
CA SER A 313 -26.22 19.77 3.33
C SER A 313 -25.45 19.99 2.02
N GLY A 314 -25.31 18.98 1.17
CA GLY A 314 -24.74 19.07 -0.18
C GLY A 314 -23.28 18.61 -0.30
N GLU A 315 -22.56 18.43 0.81
CA GLU A 315 -21.19 17.92 0.81
C GLU A 315 -21.13 16.49 0.28
N ARG A 316 -20.11 16.19 -0.54
CA ARG A 316 -19.80 14.81 -0.95
C ARG A 316 -19.08 14.09 0.17
N ILE A 317 -19.50 12.87 0.47
CA ILE A 317 -18.84 12.02 1.45
C ILE A 317 -17.71 11.26 0.76
N LYS A 318 -16.51 11.30 1.33
CA LYS A 318 -15.38 10.47 0.93
C LYS A 318 -14.83 9.72 2.13
N ILE A 319 -14.70 8.41 1.99
CA ILE A 319 -14.14 7.54 3.02
C ILE A 319 -12.69 7.19 2.66
N ILE A 320 -11.77 7.43 3.58
CA ILE A 320 -10.39 6.97 3.54
C ILE A 320 -10.30 5.76 4.46
N ALA A 321 -10.18 4.56 3.90
CA ALA A 321 -10.16 3.32 4.66
C ALA A 321 -8.73 2.81 4.85
N LEU A 322 -8.33 2.57 6.10
CA LEU A 322 -6.96 2.17 6.49
C LEU A 322 -6.97 0.84 7.25
N PRO A 323 -6.34 -0.22 6.72
CA PRO A 323 -6.21 -1.52 7.40
C PRO A 323 -5.09 -1.48 8.45
N VAL A 324 -5.41 -1.84 9.69
CA VAL A 324 -4.53 -1.80 10.88
C VAL A 324 -4.82 -2.95 11.85
N GLY A 325 -3.94 -3.21 12.82
CA GLY A 325 -4.22 -4.16 13.92
C GLY A 325 -5.37 -3.69 14.83
N SER A 326 -6.14 -4.61 15.42
CA SER A 326 -7.31 -4.24 16.26
C SER A 326 -6.95 -3.50 17.55
N GLY A 327 -5.77 -3.74 18.11
CA GLY A 327 -5.26 -3.00 19.26
C GLY A 327 -4.56 -1.71 18.85
N GLU A 328 -3.75 -1.78 17.79
CA GLU A 328 -3.09 -0.63 17.18
C GLU A 328 -4.10 0.48 16.82
N LEU A 329 -5.23 0.12 16.22
CA LEU A 329 -6.25 1.12 15.84
C LEU A 329 -6.90 1.82 17.02
N ILE A 330 -7.07 1.13 18.16
CA ILE A 330 -7.64 1.74 19.37
C ILE A 330 -6.59 2.63 20.04
N ASP A 331 -5.36 2.15 20.12
CA ASP A 331 -4.23 2.92 20.64
C ASP A 331 -3.98 4.21 19.84
N GLU A 332 -3.97 4.15 18.51
CA GLU A 332 -3.78 5.33 17.65
C GLU A 332 -4.85 6.42 17.87
N VAL A 333 -6.09 6.02 18.16
CA VAL A 333 -7.20 6.96 18.40
C VAL A 333 -7.16 7.49 19.83
N LEU A 334 -6.83 6.65 20.82
CA LEU A 334 -6.63 7.07 22.21
C LEU A 334 -5.51 8.10 22.34
N THR A 335 -4.36 7.80 21.75
CA THR A 335 -3.16 8.65 21.74
C THR A 335 -3.26 9.83 20.77
N GLN A 336 -4.35 9.90 19.99
CA GLN A 336 -4.56 10.89 18.92
C GLN A 336 -3.43 10.94 17.88
N ARG A 337 -2.68 9.84 17.74
CA ARG A 337 -1.75 9.65 16.63
C ARG A 337 -2.49 9.65 15.31
N ARG A 338 -3.72 9.11 15.30
CA ARG A 338 -4.64 9.19 14.17
C ARG A 338 -6.01 9.72 14.57
N LYS A 339 -6.46 10.75 13.85
CA LYS A 339 -7.81 11.32 14.00
C LYS A 339 -8.82 10.50 13.18
N ALA A 340 -9.01 9.24 13.53
CA ALA A 340 -10.04 8.40 12.91
C ALA A 340 -11.45 8.92 13.26
N HIS A 341 -12.39 8.75 12.34
CA HIS A 341 -13.80 9.10 12.52
C HIS A 341 -14.64 7.85 12.80
N LEU A 342 -14.27 6.74 12.16
CA LEU A 342 -14.85 5.42 12.34
C LEU A 342 -13.75 4.43 12.73
N VAL A 343 -14.08 3.49 13.60
CA VAL A 343 -13.21 2.36 13.94
C VAL A 343 -13.95 1.05 13.75
N SER A 344 -13.29 0.05 13.17
CA SER A 344 -13.83 -1.30 13.04
C SER A 344 -12.78 -2.39 13.35
N PRO A 345 -12.53 -2.67 14.65
CA PRO A 345 -11.69 -3.80 15.05
C PRO A 345 -12.34 -5.14 14.68
N ALA A 346 -11.62 -6.23 14.87
CA ALA A 346 -12.15 -7.58 14.63
C ALA A 346 -13.12 -8.04 15.73
N ALA A 347 -12.97 -7.54 16.96
CA ALA A 347 -13.87 -7.86 18.07
C ALA A 347 -14.05 -6.67 19.02
N SER A 348 -15.16 -6.67 19.77
CA SER A 348 -15.53 -5.62 20.72
C SER A 348 -14.59 -5.53 21.92
N ALA A 349 -13.80 -6.57 22.21
CA ALA A 349 -12.85 -6.59 23.33
C ALA A 349 -11.92 -5.36 23.33
N PHE A 350 -11.41 -4.94 22.17
CA PHE A 350 -10.56 -3.75 22.06
C PHE A 350 -11.31 -2.44 22.26
N ILE A 351 -12.58 -2.36 21.85
CA ILE A 351 -13.45 -1.20 22.12
C ILE A 351 -13.72 -1.10 23.61
N LEU A 352 -13.99 -2.22 24.29
CA LEU A 352 -14.19 -2.25 25.74
C LEU A 352 -12.94 -1.78 26.50
N LEU A 353 -11.76 -2.25 26.09
CA LEU A 353 -10.49 -1.80 26.68
C LEU A 353 -10.26 -0.31 26.44
N GLY A 354 -10.45 0.17 25.20
CA GLY A 354 -10.24 1.57 24.85
C GLY A 354 -11.24 2.52 25.52
N ASN A 355 -12.51 2.13 25.63
CA ASN A 355 -13.51 2.91 26.37
C ASN A 355 -13.19 2.95 27.86
N ALA A 356 -12.73 1.84 28.45
CA ALA A 356 -12.31 1.80 29.86
C ALA A 356 -11.12 2.72 30.12
N GLU A 357 -10.09 2.65 29.29
CA GLU A 357 -8.90 3.50 29.39
C GLU A 357 -9.22 4.98 29.16
N SER A 358 -10.11 5.29 28.21
CA SER A 358 -10.58 6.66 27.97
C SER A 358 -11.27 7.25 29.22
N ARG A 359 -12.10 6.46 29.91
CA ARG A 359 -12.77 6.87 31.15
C ARG A 359 -11.81 7.01 32.32
N GLU A 360 -10.80 6.15 32.42
CA GLU A 360 -9.74 6.25 33.43
C GLU A 360 -8.94 7.57 33.28
N HIS A 361 -8.83 8.09 32.05
CA HIS A 361 -8.25 9.41 31.76
C HIS A 361 -9.25 10.58 31.85
N GLY A 362 -10.43 10.38 32.45
CA GLY A 362 -11.43 11.43 32.67
C GLY A 362 -12.19 11.88 31.41
N GLN A 363 -12.14 11.09 30.32
CA GLN A 363 -12.86 11.36 29.07
C GLN A 363 -14.12 10.49 28.94
N SER A 364 -15.01 10.82 28.00
CA SER A 364 -16.11 9.93 27.60
C SER A 364 -15.58 8.66 26.93
N ASP A 365 -16.44 7.67 26.70
CA ASP A 365 -16.13 6.50 25.88
C ASP A 365 -15.41 6.90 24.59
N LEU A 366 -14.37 6.16 24.19
CA LEU A 366 -13.60 6.44 22.97
C LEU A 366 -14.46 6.24 21.71
N VAL A 367 -15.26 5.19 21.70
CA VAL A 367 -16.13 4.77 20.60
C VAL A 367 -17.54 4.66 21.15
N GLY A 368 -18.51 5.22 20.40
CA GLY A 368 -19.92 5.12 20.74
C GLY A 368 -20.50 3.71 20.54
N PRO A 369 -21.83 3.56 20.56
CA PRO A 369 -22.50 2.29 20.25
C PRO A 369 -22.03 1.70 18.92
N THR A 370 -21.87 0.39 18.89
CA THR A 370 -21.31 -0.33 17.74
C THR A 370 -22.35 -1.20 17.03
N THR A 371 -22.07 -1.56 15.79
CA THR A 371 -22.88 -2.50 15.00
C THR A 371 -21.97 -3.59 14.42
N ALA A 372 -22.36 -4.86 14.55
CA ALA A 372 -21.61 -5.99 14.00
C ALA A 372 -21.76 -6.05 12.47
N LEU A 373 -20.67 -5.89 11.73
CA LEU A 373 -20.71 -5.84 10.26
C LEU A 373 -20.80 -7.22 9.61
N VAL A 374 -20.00 -8.15 10.13
CA VAL A 374 -19.87 -9.55 9.69
C VAL A 374 -19.25 -10.34 10.84
N SER A 375 -19.23 -11.67 10.75
CA SER A 375 -18.51 -12.52 11.71
C SER A 375 -17.53 -13.47 11.05
N SER A 376 -16.47 -13.83 11.78
CA SER A 376 -15.47 -14.82 11.41
C SER A 376 -15.00 -15.57 12.67
N PRO A 377 -15.20 -16.90 12.76
CA PRO A 377 -14.67 -17.70 13.85
C PRO A 377 -13.14 -17.64 13.90
N MET A 378 -12.59 -17.64 15.12
CA MET A 378 -11.17 -17.95 15.33
C MET A 378 -10.93 -19.44 15.11
N VAL A 379 -9.84 -19.79 14.44
CA VAL A 379 -9.50 -21.18 14.13
C VAL A 379 -8.00 -21.39 14.29
N VAL A 380 -7.60 -22.64 14.47
CA VAL A 380 -6.20 -23.03 14.28
C VAL A 380 -6.03 -23.37 12.80
N ALA A 381 -5.43 -22.45 12.05
CA ALA A 381 -5.08 -22.70 10.65
C ALA A 381 -3.82 -23.57 10.60
N MET A 382 -3.90 -24.68 9.87
CA MET A 382 -2.82 -25.68 9.82
C MET A 382 -2.70 -26.26 8.42
N TRP A 383 -1.49 -26.62 7.99
CA TRP A 383 -1.29 -27.36 6.73
C TRP A 383 -2.00 -28.70 6.81
N ARG A 384 -2.76 -29.08 5.78
CA ARG A 384 -3.60 -30.28 5.78
C ARG A 384 -2.83 -31.53 6.20
N GLU A 385 -1.67 -31.79 5.61
CA GLU A 385 -0.83 -32.95 5.94
C GLU A 385 -0.40 -32.99 7.42
N MET A 386 -0.08 -31.82 7.99
CA MET A 386 0.31 -31.72 9.39
C MET A 386 -0.90 -31.89 10.33
N ALA A 387 -2.07 -31.39 9.93
CA ALA A 387 -3.32 -31.59 10.66
C ALA A 387 -3.72 -33.08 10.68
N GLU A 388 -3.59 -33.76 9.53
CA GLU A 388 -3.84 -35.19 9.40
C GLU A 388 -2.87 -36.02 10.27
N ALA A 389 -1.60 -35.62 10.36
CA ALA A 389 -0.62 -36.27 11.22
C ALA A 389 -0.96 -36.22 12.72
N ILE A 390 -1.70 -35.19 13.18
CA ILE A 390 -2.15 -35.08 14.57
C ILE A 390 -3.56 -35.66 14.79
N GLY A 391 -4.14 -36.28 13.76
CA GLY A 391 -5.40 -37.03 13.79
C GLY A 391 -6.62 -36.30 13.24
N TRP A 392 -6.50 -35.07 12.76
CA TRP A 392 -7.63 -34.38 12.10
C TRP A 392 -7.95 -35.02 10.72
N PRO A 393 -9.20 -35.07 10.24
CA PRO A 393 -10.44 -34.70 10.91
C PRO A 393 -11.03 -35.82 11.79
N GLY A 394 -10.40 -37.00 11.84
CA GLY A 394 -10.93 -38.17 12.57
C GLY A 394 -10.93 -38.04 14.10
N LYS A 395 -10.02 -37.23 14.65
CA LYS A 395 -9.93 -36.84 16.06
C LYS A 395 -10.42 -35.40 16.22
N SER A 396 -11.28 -35.15 17.21
CA SER A 396 -11.61 -33.80 17.66
C SER A 396 -10.40 -33.20 18.39
N VAL A 397 -9.63 -32.39 17.67
CA VAL A 397 -8.45 -31.69 18.19
C VAL A 397 -8.89 -30.62 19.20
N ARG A 398 -8.19 -30.55 20.34
CA ARG A 398 -8.44 -29.62 21.45
C ARG A 398 -7.46 -28.46 21.42
N TRP A 399 -7.79 -27.36 22.10
CA TRP A 399 -6.82 -26.27 22.32
C TRP A 399 -5.55 -26.80 23.01
N GLY A 400 -5.74 -27.61 24.05
CA GLY A 400 -4.64 -28.24 24.79
C GLY A 400 -3.75 -29.15 23.94
N ASP A 401 -4.30 -29.87 22.95
CA ASP A 401 -3.50 -30.70 22.04
C ASP A 401 -2.51 -29.82 21.25
N ILE A 402 -2.98 -28.72 20.66
CA ILE A 402 -2.13 -27.80 19.87
C ILE A 402 -1.02 -27.17 20.74
N PHE A 403 -1.37 -26.75 21.95
CA PHE A 403 -0.41 -26.15 22.88
C PHE A 403 0.60 -27.16 23.43
N GLU A 404 0.23 -28.43 23.56
CA GLU A 404 1.17 -29.50 23.89
C GLU A 404 2.19 -29.72 22.76
N TYR A 405 1.75 -29.67 21.51
CA TYR A 405 2.65 -29.72 20.35
C TYR A 405 3.62 -28.53 20.34
N ALA A 406 3.14 -27.32 20.65
CA ALA A 406 4.01 -26.14 20.77
C ALA A 406 5.08 -26.32 21.85
N ARG A 407 4.70 -26.89 23.01
CA ARG A 407 5.57 -27.03 24.20
C ARG A 407 6.62 -28.13 24.10
N ASP A 408 6.51 -29.07 23.17
CA ASP A 408 7.40 -30.22 23.06
C ASP A 408 7.95 -30.36 21.63
N ALA A 409 9.21 -29.94 21.45
CA ALA A 409 9.91 -29.99 20.17
C ALA A 409 10.13 -31.42 19.62
N SER A 410 9.85 -32.46 20.39
CA SER A 410 9.97 -33.86 19.95
C SER A 410 8.70 -34.42 19.30
N GLN A 411 7.57 -33.68 19.32
CA GLN A 411 6.26 -34.22 18.96
C GLN A 411 6.16 -34.69 17.51
N TRP A 412 6.83 -34.03 16.56
CA TRP A 412 6.86 -34.52 15.18
C TRP A 412 7.53 -35.89 15.02
N ARG A 413 8.48 -36.25 15.90
CA ARG A 413 9.08 -37.59 15.91
C ARG A 413 8.07 -38.66 16.33
N ARG A 414 7.13 -38.32 17.23
CA ARG A 414 6.12 -39.24 17.75
C ARG A 414 5.07 -39.61 16.70
N VAL A 415 4.87 -38.77 15.69
CA VAL A 415 4.01 -39.04 14.53
C VAL A 415 4.80 -39.39 13.27
N SER A 416 6.05 -39.85 13.43
CA SER A 416 6.92 -40.31 12.34
C SER A 416 7.18 -39.27 11.25
N LYS A 417 7.28 -37.99 11.63
CA LYS A 417 7.57 -36.85 10.74
C LYS A 417 8.77 -36.00 11.19
N PRO A 418 9.92 -36.59 11.56
CA PRO A 418 11.08 -35.85 12.07
C PRO A 418 11.64 -34.81 11.07
N GLU A 419 11.39 -34.98 9.77
CA GLU A 419 11.81 -34.08 8.69
C GLU A 419 11.19 -32.68 8.78
N TRP A 420 10.06 -32.54 9.49
CA TRP A 420 9.43 -31.23 9.72
C TRP A 420 10.09 -30.41 10.83
N GLY A 421 11.07 -30.98 11.54
CA GLY A 421 11.80 -30.29 12.60
C GLY A 421 10.99 -30.17 13.90
N SER A 422 10.93 -28.97 14.47
CA SER A 422 10.08 -28.66 15.64
C SER A 422 8.71 -28.15 15.20
N PHE A 423 7.70 -28.31 16.06
CA PHE A 423 6.40 -27.67 15.84
C PHE A 423 6.55 -26.15 15.93
N LYS A 424 6.20 -25.43 14.85
CA LYS A 424 6.31 -23.97 14.78
C LYS A 424 4.92 -23.37 14.94
N PHE A 425 4.60 -22.97 16.16
CA PHE A 425 3.33 -22.33 16.48
C PHE A 425 3.43 -20.81 16.34
N GLY A 426 2.34 -20.16 15.98
CA GLY A 426 2.31 -18.71 15.83
C GLY A 426 0.95 -18.08 16.11
N HIS A 427 0.97 -16.92 16.75
CA HIS A 427 -0.15 -15.99 16.78
C HIS A 427 0.38 -14.56 16.73
N THR A 428 -0.52 -13.61 16.52
CA THR A 428 -0.16 -12.19 16.50
C THR A 428 0.10 -11.62 17.88
N HIS A 429 0.64 -10.40 17.96
CA HIS A 429 0.95 -9.73 19.22
C HIS A 429 -0.35 -9.40 19.99
N PRO A 430 -0.51 -9.85 21.25
CA PRO A 430 -1.76 -9.68 22.00
C PRO A 430 -2.19 -8.23 22.24
N ASP A 431 -1.23 -7.30 22.32
CA ASP A 431 -1.55 -5.88 22.48
C ASP A 431 -1.97 -5.19 21.17
N LEU A 432 -1.58 -5.75 20.00
CA LEU A 432 -1.76 -5.09 18.71
C LEU A 432 -2.88 -5.73 17.88
N SER A 433 -3.18 -7.01 18.11
CA SER A 433 -4.07 -7.80 17.26
C SER A 433 -4.99 -8.74 18.04
N ASN A 434 -6.23 -8.83 17.58
CA ASN A 434 -7.29 -9.63 18.20
C ASN A 434 -7.06 -11.13 18.16
N SER A 435 -6.46 -11.68 17.10
CA SER A 435 -6.09 -13.10 17.12
C SER A 435 -5.06 -13.43 18.20
N GLY A 436 -4.18 -12.48 18.55
CA GLY A 436 -3.19 -12.63 19.60
C GLY A 436 -3.81 -12.59 20.98
N LEU A 437 -4.73 -11.64 21.18
CA LEU A 437 -5.48 -11.55 22.42
C LEU A 437 -6.35 -12.80 22.66
N ASN A 438 -7.02 -13.30 21.63
CA ASN A 438 -7.79 -14.54 21.70
C ASN A 438 -6.92 -15.79 21.89
N ALA A 439 -5.68 -15.79 21.39
CA ALA A 439 -4.71 -16.86 21.69
C ALA A 439 -4.43 -16.93 23.19
N LEU A 440 -4.16 -15.79 23.84
CA LEU A 440 -3.95 -15.75 25.29
C LEU A 440 -5.18 -16.23 26.08
N PHE A 441 -6.39 -15.91 25.59
CA PHE A 441 -7.61 -16.43 26.19
C PHE A 441 -7.67 -17.96 26.08
N ALA A 442 -7.45 -18.51 24.89
CA ALA A 442 -7.44 -19.96 24.67
C ALA A 442 -6.39 -20.66 25.54
N GLU A 443 -5.18 -20.11 25.66
CA GLU A 443 -4.11 -20.65 26.50
C GLU A 443 -4.47 -20.61 27.98
N THR A 444 -4.99 -19.48 28.46
CA THR A 444 -5.43 -19.32 29.85
C THR A 444 -6.57 -20.30 30.16
N TYR A 445 -7.52 -20.46 29.24
CA TYR A 445 -8.69 -21.33 29.41
C TYR A 445 -8.25 -22.80 29.44
N ALA A 446 -7.33 -23.18 28.55
CA ALA A 446 -6.70 -24.50 28.56
C ALA A 446 -5.90 -24.75 29.85
N ALA A 447 -5.12 -23.77 30.33
CA ALA A 447 -4.35 -23.87 31.56
C ALA A 447 -5.25 -24.08 32.80
N LEU A 448 -6.38 -23.37 32.86
CA LEU A 448 -7.36 -23.49 33.94
C LEU A 448 -8.25 -24.72 33.78
N GLY A 449 -8.37 -25.28 32.58
CA GLY A 449 -9.39 -26.29 32.25
C GLY A 449 -10.82 -25.72 32.31
N LYS A 450 -10.97 -24.41 32.08
CA LYS A 450 -12.23 -23.67 32.21
C LYS A 450 -12.46 -22.81 30.96
N PHE A 451 -13.53 -23.11 30.22
CA PHE A 451 -13.80 -22.52 28.91
C PHE A 451 -15.01 -21.57 28.87
N ASP A 452 -15.60 -21.26 30.04
CA ASP A 452 -16.60 -20.20 30.19
C ASP A 452 -16.44 -19.53 31.56
N GLY A 453 -16.82 -18.25 31.65
CA GLY A 453 -16.82 -17.50 32.91
C GLY A 453 -15.48 -17.41 33.63
N VAL A 454 -14.35 -17.34 32.89
CA VAL A 454 -13.02 -17.13 33.48
C VAL A 454 -12.91 -15.71 34.04
N THR A 455 -12.60 -15.60 35.32
CA THR A 455 -12.50 -14.34 36.06
C THR A 455 -11.07 -14.04 36.51
N GLN A 456 -10.83 -12.80 36.94
CA GLN A 456 -9.55 -12.42 37.54
C GLN A 456 -9.20 -13.30 38.75
N ARG A 457 -10.19 -13.65 39.58
CA ARG A 457 -10.00 -14.49 40.76
C ARG A 457 -9.56 -15.91 40.38
N ASP A 458 -10.13 -16.49 39.33
CA ASP A 458 -9.72 -17.82 38.86
C ASP A 458 -8.23 -17.83 38.46
N ILE A 459 -7.79 -16.79 37.76
CA ILE A 459 -6.40 -16.62 37.32
C ILE A 459 -5.48 -16.41 38.52
N SER A 460 -5.80 -15.47 39.42
CA SER A 460 -4.98 -15.18 40.61
C SER A 460 -4.83 -16.40 41.52
N ASN A 461 -5.87 -17.21 41.70
CA ASN A 461 -5.81 -18.43 42.51
C ASN A 461 -4.89 -19.52 41.93
N GLN A 462 -4.63 -19.49 40.62
CA GLN A 462 -3.80 -20.48 39.91
C GLN A 462 -2.68 -19.80 39.11
N GLN A 463 -2.20 -18.64 39.58
CA GLN A 463 -1.31 -17.77 38.81
C GLN A 463 -0.06 -18.52 38.33
N ASP A 464 0.62 -19.27 39.20
CA ASP A 464 1.82 -20.03 38.85
C ASP A 464 1.58 -21.12 37.81
N LYS A 465 0.38 -21.69 37.79
CA LYS A 465 -0.02 -22.69 36.79
C LYS A 465 -0.24 -22.02 35.44
N VAL A 466 -0.95 -20.90 35.42
CA VAL A 466 -1.22 -20.10 34.21
C VAL A 466 0.09 -19.57 33.64
N SER A 467 0.94 -18.95 34.45
CA SER A 467 2.24 -18.42 34.01
C SER A 467 3.15 -19.49 33.41
N ARG A 468 3.26 -20.67 34.04
CA ARG A 468 4.06 -21.77 33.47
C ARG A 468 3.48 -22.30 32.16
N TYR A 469 2.15 -22.30 32.04
CA TYR A 469 1.50 -22.75 30.81
C TYR A 469 1.75 -21.77 29.66
N LEU A 470 1.49 -20.47 29.90
CA LEU A 470 1.79 -19.40 28.96
C LEU A 470 3.27 -19.45 28.58
N HIS A 471 4.19 -19.48 29.55
CA HIS A 471 5.62 -19.55 29.27
C HIS A 471 5.98 -20.71 28.35
N GLY A 472 5.43 -21.91 28.55
CA GLY A 472 5.70 -23.05 27.69
C GLY A 472 5.26 -22.83 26.23
N VAL A 473 4.11 -22.20 26.00
CA VAL A 473 3.57 -21.96 24.64
C VAL A 473 4.27 -20.75 24.00
N GLU A 474 4.37 -19.64 24.73
CA GLU A 474 5.00 -18.39 24.28
C GLU A 474 6.50 -18.58 24.00
N TYR A 475 7.16 -19.50 24.70
CA TYR A 475 8.54 -19.89 24.39
C TYR A 475 8.66 -20.61 23.04
N ALA A 476 7.59 -21.18 22.48
CA ALA A 476 7.61 -21.85 21.18
C ALA A 476 7.25 -20.91 20.02
N ILE A 477 6.75 -19.70 20.31
CA ILE A 477 6.37 -18.73 19.29
C ILE A 477 7.61 -18.25 18.54
N VAL A 478 7.59 -18.39 17.22
CA VAL A 478 8.71 -17.99 16.35
C VAL A 478 8.86 -16.46 16.29
N HIS A 479 7.73 -15.75 16.20
CA HIS A 479 7.58 -14.31 16.31
C HIS A 479 6.07 -14.00 16.35
N TYR A 480 5.71 -12.82 16.85
CA TYR A 480 4.35 -12.32 16.77
C TYR A 480 4.17 -11.50 15.48
N GLY A 481 2.99 -11.57 14.85
CA GLY A 481 2.59 -10.60 13.82
C GLY A 481 1.88 -9.38 14.42
N THR A 482 2.05 -8.17 13.86
CA THR A 482 1.31 -6.96 14.29
C THR A 482 -0.18 -7.02 13.96
N SER A 483 -0.53 -7.73 12.89
CA SER A 483 -1.90 -7.82 12.38
C SER A 483 -2.16 -9.19 11.75
N THR A 484 -3.36 -9.75 11.94
CA THR A 484 -3.67 -11.12 11.54
C THR A 484 -3.65 -11.32 10.03
N GLY A 485 -4.19 -10.38 9.24
CA GLY A 485 -4.20 -10.49 7.78
C GLY A 485 -2.79 -10.60 7.22
N PHE A 486 -1.90 -9.68 7.61
CA PHE A 486 -0.50 -9.68 7.17
C PHE A 486 0.28 -10.89 7.70
N PHE A 487 0.01 -11.32 8.93
CA PHE A 487 0.61 -12.53 9.51
C PHE A 487 0.21 -13.80 8.74
N ALA A 488 -1.06 -13.91 8.35
CA ALA A 488 -1.58 -15.01 7.56
C ALA A 488 -0.99 -15.02 6.15
N ASP A 489 -0.93 -13.87 5.47
CA ASP A 489 -0.29 -13.74 4.15
C ASP A 489 1.15 -14.25 4.16
N ARG A 490 1.90 -13.94 5.23
CA ARG A 490 3.26 -14.45 5.41
C ARG A 490 3.29 -15.95 5.63
N MET A 491 2.45 -16.49 6.51
CA MET A 491 2.35 -17.95 6.71
C MET A 491 2.09 -18.68 5.40
N PHE A 492 1.16 -18.20 4.58
CA PHE A 492 0.77 -18.87 3.36
C PHE A 492 1.77 -18.69 2.22
N THR A 493 2.56 -17.61 2.24
CA THR A 493 3.61 -17.34 1.26
C THR A 493 4.89 -18.12 1.58
N ASP A 494 5.33 -18.11 2.84
CA ASP A 494 6.59 -18.74 3.26
C ASP A 494 6.44 -20.26 3.49
N GLY A 495 5.20 -20.76 3.56
CA GLY A 495 4.89 -22.18 3.54
C GLY A 495 5.09 -22.90 4.89
N PRO A 496 5.00 -24.25 4.90
CA PRO A 496 5.11 -25.06 6.11
C PRO A 496 6.47 -25.02 6.80
N GLY A 497 7.51 -24.57 6.09
CA GLY A 497 8.83 -24.33 6.68
C GLY A 497 8.85 -23.15 7.66
N TYR A 498 7.89 -22.24 7.57
CA TYR A 498 7.81 -21.05 8.42
C TYR A 498 6.92 -21.27 9.66
N LEU A 499 5.68 -21.71 9.49
CA LEU A 499 4.77 -22.06 10.59
C LEU A 499 4.04 -23.37 10.31
N SER A 500 3.95 -24.23 11.33
CA SER A 500 3.17 -25.45 11.31
C SER A 500 1.68 -25.17 11.49
N ALA A 501 1.35 -24.30 12.45
CA ALA A 501 -0.02 -23.90 12.76
C ALA A 501 -0.04 -22.47 13.32
N ALA A 502 -1.17 -21.78 13.13
CA ALA A 502 -1.38 -20.46 13.68
C ALA A 502 -2.84 -20.16 14.03
N ILE A 503 -3.05 -19.35 15.05
CA ILE A 503 -4.38 -18.85 15.44
C ILE A 503 -4.74 -17.65 14.56
N MET A 504 -5.80 -17.77 13.76
CA MET A 504 -6.28 -16.72 12.85
C MET A 504 -7.77 -16.86 12.54
N TYR A 505 -8.30 -16.01 11.67
CA TYR A 505 -9.71 -16.01 11.28
C TYR A 505 -10.01 -17.05 10.19
N GLU A 506 -11.19 -17.68 10.26
CA GLU A 506 -11.71 -18.63 9.27
C GLU A 506 -11.67 -18.07 7.84
N ASN A 507 -12.07 -16.80 7.66
CA ASN A 507 -12.10 -16.16 6.35
C ASN A 507 -10.71 -16.11 5.67
N LEU A 508 -9.62 -16.06 6.45
CA LEU A 508 -8.26 -16.05 5.90
C LEU A 508 -7.85 -17.43 5.37
N VAL A 509 -8.30 -18.52 6.00
CA VAL A 509 -8.11 -19.89 5.50
C VAL A 509 -8.79 -20.08 4.14
N ILE A 510 -10.02 -19.55 4.01
CA ILE A 510 -10.78 -19.59 2.74
C ILE A 510 -10.04 -18.83 1.65
N GLN A 511 -9.64 -17.59 1.94
CA GLN A 511 -8.93 -16.75 0.99
C GLN A 511 -7.59 -17.36 0.56
N ALA A 512 -6.88 -18.05 1.45
CA ALA A 512 -5.62 -18.73 1.14
C ALA A 512 -5.81 -19.88 0.15
N ASN A 513 -6.78 -20.77 0.40
CA ASN A 513 -7.09 -21.88 -0.50
C ASN A 513 -7.64 -21.40 -1.84
N GLU A 514 -8.46 -20.34 -1.84
CA GLU A 514 -8.96 -19.73 -3.07
C GLU A 514 -7.82 -19.10 -3.89
N ALA A 515 -6.90 -18.38 -3.24
CA ALA A 515 -5.71 -17.84 -3.89
C ALA A 515 -4.83 -18.95 -4.48
N ALA A 516 -4.68 -20.09 -3.77
CA ALA A 516 -3.97 -21.25 -4.28
C ALA A 516 -4.63 -21.81 -5.55
N ARG A 517 -5.96 -21.96 -5.59
CA ARG A 517 -6.72 -22.41 -6.77
C ARG A 517 -6.56 -21.45 -7.96
N ARG A 518 -6.61 -20.14 -7.71
CA ARG A 518 -6.44 -19.12 -8.77
C ARG A 518 -5.03 -19.20 -9.39
N ARG A 519 -4.00 -19.43 -8.58
CA ARG A 519 -2.61 -19.55 -9.05
C ARG A 519 -2.38 -20.86 -9.80
N ASN A 520 -2.96 -21.95 -9.34
CA ASN A 520 -2.86 -23.26 -9.99
C ASN A 520 -4.23 -23.98 -9.94
N PRO A 521 -4.99 -24.01 -11.05
CA PRO A 521 -6.28 -24.70 -11.12
C PRO A 521 -6.20 -26.20 -10.83
N ALA A 522 -5.04 -26.84 -10.98
CA ALA A 522 -4.83 -28.26 -10.71
C ALA A 522 -4.38 -28.57 -9.28
N VAL A 523 -4.20 -27.55 -8.41
CA VAL A 523 -3.73 -27.76 -7.04
C VAL A 523 -4.71 -28.63 -6.24
N GLU A 524 -4.19 -29.57 -5.45
CA GLU A 524 -5.03 -30.31 -4.52
C GLU A 524 -5.48 -29.37 -3.39
N LEU A 525 -6.76 -29.41 -3.07
CA LEU A 525 -7.37 -28.63 -2.00
C LEU A 525 -8.12 -29.54 -1.01
N PRO A 526 -8.23 -29.13 0.27
CA PRO A 526 -7.63 -27.92 0.85
C PRO A 526 -6.13 -28.09 1.13
N ARG A 527 -5.33 -27.02 0.99
CA ARG A 527 -3.93 -27.00 1.42
C ARG A 527 -3.79 -26.62 2.90
N ILE A 528 -4.64 -25.69 3.33
CA ILE A 528 -4.76 -25.24 4.72
C ILE A 528 -6.14 -25.62 5.21
N VAL A 529 -6.23 -26.09 6.45
CA VAL A 529 -7.50 -26.43 7.09
C VAL A 529 -7.69 -25.56 8.34
N ALA A 530 -8.94 -25.22 8.60
CA ALA A 530 -9.39 -24.60 9.82
C ALA A 530 -9.75 -25.70 10.81
N ILE A 531 -8.95 -25.84 11.86
CA ILE A 531 -9.27 -26.69 13.00
C ILE A 531 -10.09 -25.85 13.97
N TYR A 532 -11.30 -26.33 14.28
CA TYR A 532 -12.19 -25.76 15.30
C TYR A 532 -12.02 -26.60 16.57
N PRO A 533 -11.40 -26.07 17.62
CA PRO A 533 -11.09 -26.88 18.79
C PRO A 533 -12.35 -27.42 19.48
N ALA A 534 -12.26 -28.63 20.01
CA ALA A 534 -13.41 -29.36 20.56
C ALA A 534 -14.13 -28.62 21.70
N GLU A 535 -13.40 -27.81 22.47
CA GLU A 535 -13.98 -26.99 23.54
C GLU A 535 -14.77 -25.78 23.03
N GLY A 536 -14.62 -25.41 21.75
CA GLY A 536 -15.21 -24.24 21.13
C GLY A 536 -14.17 -23.21 20.72
N THR A 537 -14.64 -22.12 20.10
CA THR A 537 -13.78 -21.01 19.68
C THR A 537 -14.41 -19.63 19.89
N PHE A 538 -13.58 -18.59 19.88
CA PHE A 538 -14.04 -17.20 19.95
C PHE A 538 -14.59 -16.74 18.60
N LEU A 539 -15.74 -16.07 18.61
CA LEU A 539 -16.31 -15.42 17.43
C LEU A 539 -15.80 -13.98 17.35
N SER A 540 -15.32 -13.56 16.18
CA SER A 540 -14.99 -12.17 15.91
C SER A 540 -16.13 -11.55 15.10
N GLU A 541 -16.84 -10.58 15.67
CA GLU A 541 -18.06 -9.96 15.14
C GLU A 541 -17.83 -8.66 14.36
N HIS A 542 -16.57 -8.30 14.15
CA HIS A 542 -16.11 -7.14 13.38
C HIS A 542 -17.00 -5.89 13.57
N PRO A 543 -17.12 -5.39 14.82
CA PRO A 543 -17.98 -4.25 15.10
C PRO A 543 -17.46 -3.00 14.38
N ILE A 544 -18.35 -2.07 14.04
CA ILE A 544 -18.00 -0.72 13.61
C ILE A 544 -18.67 0.30 14.54
N GLY A 545 -17.95 1.37 14.88
CA GLY A 545 -18.47 2.45 15.72
C GLY A 545 -17.89 3.81 15.37
N VAL A 546 -18.60 4.86 15.78
CA VAL A 546 -18.19 6.26 15.58
C VAL A 546 -17.34 6.72 16.76
N VAL A 547 -16.20 7.33 16.48
CA VAL A 547 -15.28 7.88 17.49
C VAL A 547 -15.90 9.10 18.18
N GLN A 548 -15.77 9.17 19.51
CA GLN A 548 -16.36 10.23 20.34
C GLN A 548 -15.29 11.23 20.77
N ARG A 549 -14.85 12.03 19.81
CA ARG A 549 -13.79 13.03 20.02
C ARG A 549 -14.12 14.37 19.35
N PRO A 550 -13.55 15.50 19.80
CA PRO A 550 -13.93 16.82 19.30
C PRO A 550 -13.76 17.02 17.79
N TRP A 551 -12.83 16.31 17.14
CA TRP A 551 -12.67 16.39 15.68
C TRP A 551 -13.81 15.70 14.90
N VAL A 552 -14.55 14.78 15.54
CA VAL A 552 -15.71 14.11 14.94
C VAL A 552 -16.94 14.99 15.11
N THR A 553 -17.09 15.95 14.20
CA THR A 553 -18.26 16.83 14.09
C THR A 553 -19.56 16.06 13.81
N GLU A 554 -20.71 16.72 13.97
CA GLU A 554 -22.00 16.11 13.68
C GLU A 554 -22.17 15.68 12.22
N LYS A 555 -21.57 16.43 11.29
CA LYS A 555 -21.53 16.03 9.87
C LYS A 555 -20.77 14.72 9.67
N HIS A 556 -19.65 14.51 10.38
CA HIS A 556 -18.93 13.23 10.34
C HIS A 556 -19.77 12.10 10.95
N ARG A 557 -20.53 12.34 12.02
CA ARG A 557 -21.41 11.31 12.60
C ARG A 557 -22.50 10.87 11.61
N GLN A 558 -23.14 11.83 10.94
CA GLN A 558 -24.16 11.56 9.93
C GLN A 558 -23.57 10.81 8.72
N ALA A 559 -22.46 11.29 8.18
CA ALA A 559 -21.77 10.63 7.07
C ALA A 559 -21.28 9.23 7.44
N GLY A 560 -20.78 9.07 8.67
CA GLY A 560 -20.35 7.79 9.21
C GLY A 560 -21.51 6.81 9.32
N ARG A 561 -22.69 7.27 9.76
CA ARG A 561 -23.89 6.43 9.81
C ARG A 561 -24.34 5.99 8.42
N LEU A 562 -24.36 6.89 7.44
CA LEU A 562 -24.69 6.56 6.04
C LEU A 562 -23.75 5.49 5.47
N TYR A 563 -22.46 5.56 5.81
CA TYR A 563 -21.49 4.56 5.37
C TYR A 563 -21.66 3.21 6.11
N ILE A 564 -21.94 3.23 7.42
CA ILE A 564 -22.26 2.01 8.19
C ILE A 564 -23.50 1.32 7.61
N ASP A 565 -24.56 2.08 7.34
CA ASP A 565 -25.79 1.55 6.74
C ASP A 565 -25.52 0.96 5.36
N PHE A 566 -24.70 1.63 4.53
CA PHE A 566 -24.24 1.10 3.24
C PHE A 566 -23.48 -0.23 3.36
N LEU A 567 -22.59 -0.39 4.35
CA LEU A 567 -21.88 -1.66 4.55
C LEU A 567 -22.82 -2.82 4.91
N LEU A 568 -23.98 -2.52 5.50
CA LEU A 568 -24.99 -3.49 5.90
C LEU A 568 -25.99 -3.80 4.77
N GLU A 569 -26.03 -3.01 3.69
CA GLU A 569 -26.86 -3.26 2.52
C GLU A 569 -26.54 -4.63 1.87
N ARG A 570 -27.56 -5.27 1.29
CA ARG A 570 -27.49 -6.65 0.74
C ARG A 570 -26.31 -6.87 -0.22
N PRO A 571 -26.03 -5.99 -1.21
CA PRO A 571 -24.93 -6.21 -2.15
C PRO A 571 -23.56 -6.28 -1.46
N GLN A 572 -23.35 -5.46 -0.43
CA GLN A 572 -22.09 -5.36 0.32
C GLN A 572 -21.90 -6.59 1.21
N GLN A 573 -22.98 -7.09 1.80
CA GLN A 573 -22.99 -8.34 2.59
C GLN A 573 -22.80 -9.59 1.71
N GLU A 574 -23.40 -9.62 0.50
CA GLU A 574 -23.16 -10.68 -0.47
C GLU A 574 -21.70 -10.71 -0.93
N LEU A 575 -21.08 -9.54 -1.10
CA LEU A 575 -19.66 -9.43 -1.39
C LEU A 575 -18.79 -9.86 -0.21
N ALA A 576 -19.15 -9.50 1.02
CA ALA A 576 -18.43 -9.94 2.23
C ALA A 576 -18.36 -11.47 2.31
N ARG A 577 -19.46 -12.15 1.97
CA ARG A 577 -19.53 -13.61 1.90
C ARG A 577 -18.57 -14.21 0.88
N ARG A 578 -18.32 -13.54 -0.26
CA ARG A 578 -17.31 -13.98 -1.25
C ARG A 578 -15.89 -13.92 -0.68
N PHE A 579 -15.64 -13.06 0.31
CA PHE A 579 -14.37 -12.98 1.02
C PHE A 579 -14.27 -13.89 2.25
N GLY A 580 -15.23 -14.81 2.43
CA GLY A 580 -15.22 -15.82 3.48
C GLY A 580 -15.82 -15.39 4.82
N PHE A 581 -16.39 -14.17 4.90
CA PHE A 581 -17.09 -13.73 6.10
C PHE A 581 -18.49 -14.35 6.21
N ARG A 582 -18.98 -14.50 7.44
CA ARG A 582 -20.36 -14.88 7.75
C ARG A 582 -21.17 -13.60 7.98
N PRO A 583 -22.10 -13.22 7.08
CA PRO A 583 -22.92 -12.02 7.27
C PRO A 583 -23.68 -12.05 8.59
N SER A 584 -23.69 -10.94 9.32
CA SER A 584 -24.32 -10.82 10.64
C SER A 584 -25.77 -10.31 10.58
N ASN A 585 -26.32 -10.06 9.39
CA ASN A 585 -27.49 -9.21 9.21
C ASN A 585 -28.86 -9.89 9.37
N THR A 586 -29.04 -10.63 10.46
CA THR A 586 -30.38 -11.04 10.95
C THR A 586 -31.23 -9.83 11.35
N GLN A 587 -30.61 -8.68 11.67
CA GLN A 587 -31.31 -7.46 12.11
C GLN A 587 -32.07 -6.71 11.00
N GLN A 588 -31.68 -6.85 9.72
CA GLN A 588 -32.43 -6.32 8.57
C GLN A 588 -33.22 -7.40 7.81
N GLY A 589 -33.39 -8.59 8.41
CA GLY A 589 -34.12 -9.69 7.77
C GLY A 589 -33.41 -10.31 6.56
N ILE A 590 -32.10 -10.10 6.40
CA ILE A 590 -31.31 -10.66 5.31
C ILE A 590 -30.69 -11.99 5.78
N ASP A 591 -31.36 -13.11 5.51
CA ASP A 591 -30.80 -14.45 5.74
C ASP A 591 -29.86 -14.87 4.60
N LEU A 592 -28.61 -14.40 4.65
CA LEU A 592 -27.55 -14.86 3.77
C LEU A 592 -26.80 -16.02 4.42
N LYS A 593 -27.15 -17.25 4.06
CA LYS A 593 -26.34 -18.41 4.42
C LYS A 593 -24.89 -18.24 3.93
N PRO A 594 -23.88 -18.55 4.78
CA PRO A 594 -22.48 -18.51 4.38
C PRO A 594 -22.20 -19.41 3.17
N MET A 595 -21.37 -18.95 2.22
CA MET A 595 -20.89 -19.77 1.09
C MET A 595 -19.63 -20.54 1.52
N LEU A 596 -19.71 -21.23 2.66
CA LEU A 596 -18.61 -22.02 3.17
C LEU A 596 -18.62 -23.37 2.47
N ARG A 597 -17.45 -23.79 2.01
CA ARG A 597 -17.31 -25.04 1.26
C ARG A 597 -16.10 -25.83 1.77
N PRO A 598 -16.26 -27.14 2.09
CA PRO A 598 -15.18 -27.96 2.65
C PRO A 598 -13.89 -27.98 1.84
N GLU A 599 -13.95 -27.84 0.51
CA GLU A 599 -12.78 -27.75 -0.34
C GLU A 599 -11.88 -26.54 -0.05
N PHE A 600 -12.38 -25.52 0.65
CA PHE A 600 -11.56 -24.39 1.12
C PHE A 600 -11.09 -24.53 2.57
N GLY A 601 -11.17 -25.74 3.12
CA GLY A 601 -10.57 -26.09 4.40
C GLY A 601 -11.40 -25.67 5.61
N VAL A 602 -12.68 -25.38 5.42
CA VAL A 602 -13.58 -24.89 6.48
C VAL A 602 -14.83 -25.76 6.58
N SER A 603 -15.47 -25.76 7.74
CA SER A 603 -16.72 -26.50 7.95
C SER A 603 -17.91 -25.55 8.13
N PRO A 604 -18.94 -25.62 7.28
CA PRO A 604 -20.16 -24.81 7.44
C PRO A 604 -20.91 -25.09 8.76
N ALA A 605 -20.74 -26.28 9.32
CA ALA A 605 -21.40 -26.72 10.55
C ALA A 605 -20.64 -26.31 11.82
N GLU A 606 -19.41 -25.82 11.69
CA GLU A 606 -18.59 -25.32 12.79
C GLU A 606 -18.65 -23.78 12.86
N PRO A 607 -18.20 -23.16 13.97
CA PRO A 607 -18.00 -23.79 15.27
C PRO A 607 -19.33 -24.17 15.92
N ARG A 608 -19.37 -25.32 16.60
CA ARG A 608 -20.55 -25.75 17.40
C ARG A 608 -20.69 -24.98 18.72
N THR A 609 -19.57 -24.57 19.30
CA THR A 609 -19.50 -23.88 20.60
C THR A 609 -18.76 -22.57 20.45
N ILE A 610 -19.39 -21.47 20.87
CA ILE A 610 -18.78 -20.14 20.91
C ILE A 610 -18.31 -19.83 22.34
N LEU A 611 -17.02 -19.56 22.48
CA LEU A 611 -16.39 -19.13 23.73
C LEU A 611 -16.62 -17.63 23.94
N ARG A 612 -16.84 -17.24 25.20
CA ARG A 612 -16.99 -15.84 25.59
C ARG A 612 -15.65 -15.28 26.03
N PRO A 613 -15.26 -14.06 25.61
CA PRO A 613 -14.07 -13.40 26.13
C PRO A 613 -14.22 -13.09 27.63
N PRO A 614 -13.11 -13.08 28.40
CA PRO A 614 -13.15 -12.76 29.82
C PRO A 614 -13.42 -11.26 30.06
N PRO A 615 -13.83 -10.84 31.28
CA PRO A 615 -14.05 -9.43 31.61
C PRO A 615 -12.74 -8.63 31.56
N ALA A 616 -12.84 -7.30 31.39
CA ALA A 616 -11.67 -6.41 31.21
C ALA A 616 -10.58 -6.56 32.29
N THR A 617 -10.96 -6.80 33.54
CA THR A 617 -10.01 -7.03 34.65
C THR A 617 -9.19 -8.31 34.50
N ALA A 618 -9.81 -9.38 34.01
CA ALA A 618 -9.13 -10.63 33.69
C ALA A 618 -8.26 -10.48 32.43
N ILE A 619 -8.73 -9.76 31.42
CA ILE A 619 -7.95 -9.47 30.21
C ILE A 619 -6.62 -8.76 30.56
N ARG A 620 -6.67 -7.75 31.42
CA ARG A 620 -5.47 -7.02 31.87
C ARG A 620 -4.48 -7.97 32.56
N LEU A 621 -4.96 -8.78 33.51
CA LEU A 621 -4.11 -9.75 34.22
C LEU A 621 -3.49 -10.79 33.26
N ILE A 622 -4.25 -11.32 32.30
CA ILE A 622 -3.72 -12.25 31.29
C ILE A 622 -2.59 -11.61 30.49
N ARG A 623 -2.75 -10.36 30.03
CA ARG A 623 -1.71 -9.62 29.30
C ARG A 623 -0.47 -9.39 30.16
N ASP A 624 -0.65 -9.09 31.45
CA ASP A 624 0.48 -8.89 32.38
C ASP A 624 1.25 -10.19 32.61
N LEU A 625 0.55 -11.32 32.80
CA LEU A 625 1.19 -12.63 32.90
C LEU A 625 1.91 -13.03 31.61
N TRP A 626 1.33 -12.73 30.44
CA TRP A 626 1.97 -12.95 29.15
C TRP A 626 3.28 -12.15 29.02
N ARG A 627 3.29 -10.86 29.38
CA ARG A 627 4.51 -10.02 29.36
C ARG A 627 5.64 -10.56 30.24
N LEU A 628 5.28 -11.21 31.35
CA LEU A 628 6.23 -11.89 32.24
C LEU A 628 6.65 -13.28 31.74
N SER A 629 5.87 -13.88 30.85
CA SER A 629 6.07 -15.26 30.37
C SER A 629 6.77 -15.34 29.01
N LYS A 630 6.73 -14.28 28.19
CA LYS A 630 7.39 -14.24 26.88
C LYS A 630 8.92 -14.32 26.99
N ARG A 631 9.57 -14.82 25.93
CA ARG A 631 11.05 -14.79 25.82
C ARG A 631 11.53 -13.35 25.87
N HIS A 632 12.44 -13.06 26.80
CA HIS A 632 13.10 -11.77 26.83
C HIS A 632 14.16 -11.65 25.74
N ALA A 633 14.40 -10.43 25.29
CA ALA A 633 15.35 -10.15 24.22
C ALA A 633 16.65 -9.50 24.72
N ASP A 634 17.76 -9.82 24.06
CA ASP A 634 19.02 -9.09 24.09
C ASP A 634 19.25 -8.52 22.70
N ILE A 635 19.17 -7.21 22.60
CA ILE A 635 19.16 -6.50 21.32
C ILE A 635 20.40 -5.62 21.21
N VAL A 636 21.03 -5.61 20.04
CA VAL A 636 22.02 -4.59 19.68
C VAL A 636 21.46 -3.75 18.54
N LEU A 637 21.37 -2.45 18.76
CA LEU A 637 21.09 -1.46 17.73
C LEU A 637 22.42 -0.99 17.11
N VAL A 638 22.58 -1.18 15.81
CA VAL A 638 23.74 -0.76 15.02
C VAL A 638 23.33 0.39 14.13
N VAL A 639 23.84 1.59 14.42
CA VAL A 639 23.44 2.84 13.77
C VAL A 639 24.56 3.36 12.87
N ASP A 640 24.26 3.52 11.58
CA ASP A 640 25.15 4.16 10.62
C ASP A 640 25.25 5.67 10.91
N THR A 641 26.48 6.12 11.11
CA THR A 641 26.85 7.53 11.30
C THR A 641 27.91 7.91 10.27
N SER A 642 27.90 7.31 9.07
CA SER A 642 28.75 7.73 7.95
C SER A 642 28.27 9.04 7.34
N ALA A 643 29.11 9.71 6.55
CA ALA A 643 28.78 11.00 5.94
C ALA A 643 27.49 10.98 5.09
N SER A 644 27.10 9.85 4.50
CA SER A 644 25.87 9.74 3.70
C SER A 644 24.58 9.84 4.52
N MET A 645 24.65 9.64 5.83
CA MET A 645 23.55 9.73 6.78
C MET A 645 23.22 11.17 7.22
N GLU A 646 23.96 12.18 6.75
CA GLU A 646 23.76 13.58 7.16
C GLU A 646 22.32 14.09 6.91
N GLY A 647 21.90 15.06 7.73
CA GLY A 647 20.61 15.73 7.60
C GLY A 647 19.44 14.93 8.17
N GLU A 648 18.37 14.77 7.39
CA GLU A 648 17.12 14.16 7.85
C GLU A 648 17.22 12.64 8.05
N LYS A 649 18.19 11.95 7.44
CA LYS A 649 18.33 10.48 7.57
C LYS A 649 18.72 10.08 9.00
N ILE A 650 19.79 10.67 9.54
CA ILE A 650 20.26 10.38 10.89
C ILE A 650 19.24 10.82 11.95
N ARG A 651 18.55 11.96 11.74
CA ARG A 651 17.43 12.39 12.60
C ARG A 651 16.26 11.42 12.58
N GLY A 652 15.87 10.94 11.40
CA GLY A 652 14.82 9.95 11.24
C GLY A 652 15.17 8.61 11.91
N ALA A 653 16.42 8.17 11.77
CA ALA A 653 16.93 6.97 12.44
C ALA A 653 16.93 7.11 13.97
N GLU A 654 17.31 8.27 14.50
CA GLU A 654 17.29 8.56 15.94
C GLU A 654 15.87 8.52 16.52
N VAL A 655 14.92 9.24 15.90
CA VAL A 655 13.52 9.27 16.36
C VAL A 655 12.93 7.87 16.37
N ALA A 656 13.13 7.11 15.31
CA ALA A 656 12.54 5.78 15.19
C ALA A 656 13.19 4.76 16.15
N ALA A 657 14.50 4.85 16.39
CA ALA A 657 15.19 4.06 17.40
C ALA A 657 14.68 4.34 18.83
N LYS A 658 14.39 5.61 19.16
CA LYS A 658 13.82 6.00 20.46
C LYS A 658 12.44 5.39 20.70
N GLU A 659 11.63 5.30 19.66
CA GLU A 659 10.31 4.67 19.78
C GLU A 659 10.39 3.16 19.88
N PHE A 660 11.33 2.54 19.16
CA PHE A 660 11.63 1.13 19.37
C PHE A 660 12.02 0.84 20.82
N ILE A 661 12.86 1.69 21.44
CA ILE A 661 13.21 1.60 22.86
C ILE A 661 11.96 1.63 23.75
N ASP A 662 10.96 2.45 23.40
CA ASP A 662 9.71 2.53 24.16
C ASP A 662 8.86 1.26 24.07
N LEU A 663 8.97 0.50 22.99
CA LEU A 663 8.25 -0.78 22.80
C LEU A 663 8.87 -1.96 23.58
N LEU A 664 10.13 -1.86 24.00
CA LEU A 664 10.80 -2.94 24.72
C LEU A 664 10.27 -3.13 26.15
N GLY A 665 10.23 -4.37 26.64
CA GLY A 665 9.77 -4.69 27.99
C GLY A 665 10.90 -4.61 29.03
N PRO A 666 10.58 -4.48 30.33
CA PRO A 666 11.60 -4.43 31.41
C PRO A 666 12.44 -5.72 31.54
N GLY A 667 11.98 -6.81 30.91
CA GLY A 667 12.71 -8.07 30.77
C GLY A 667 13.85 -8.03 29.73
N ASP A 668 13.82 -7.07 28.82
CA ASP A 668 14.73 -6.97 27.67
C ASP A 668 15.99 -6.16 28.02
N SER A 669 17.04 -6.37 27.22
CA SER A 669 18.26 -5.56 27.26
C SER A 669 18.58 -4.97 25.90
N LEU A 670 19.12 -3.75 25.88
CA LEU A 670 19.55 -3.06 24.68
C LEU A 670 20.99 -2.57 24.84
N SER A 671 21.79 -2.80 23.81
CA SER A 671 23.06 -2.14 23.60
C SER A 671 23.01 -1.33 22.30
N ALA A 672 23.74 -0.24 22.22
CA ALA A 672 23.79 0.58 21.02
C ALA A 672 25.23 0.77 20.54
N LEU A 673 25.45 0.56 19.25
CA LEU A 673 26.73 0.68 18.57
C LEU A 673 26.53 1.60 17.37
N SER A 674 27.41 2.57 17.18
CA SER A 674 27.46 3.39 15.98
C SER A 674 28.67 3.04 15.13
N PHE A 675 28.58 3.34 13.84
CA PHE A 675 29.71 3.16 12.93
C PHE A 675 29.74 4.25 11.84
N GLY A 676 30.94 4.78 11.63
CA GLY A 676 31.34 5.52 10.44
C GLY A 676 32.72 5.00 10.03
N ALA A 677 33.74 5.86 10.04
CA ALA A 677 35.12 5.42 9.82
C ALA A 677 35.63 4.43 10.88
N LYS A 678 35.04 4.46 12.08
CA LYS A 678 35.32 3.57 13.22
C LYS A 678 34.01 3.05 13.81
N VAL A 679 34.10 1.90 14.46
CA VAL A 679 33.02 1.30 15.26
C VAL A 679 33.12 1.80 16.69
N LYS A 680 32.01 2.26 17.29
CA LYS A 680 31.96 2.78 18.67
C LYS A 680 30.73 2.26 19.40
N TRP A 681 30.92 1.70 20.59
CA TRP A 681 29.80 1.40 21.49
C TRP A 681 29.36 2.69 22.20
N MET A 682 28.08 2.99 22.09
CA MET A 682 27.45 4.14 22.74
C MET A 682 26.89 3.74 24.11
N SER A 683 26.34 2.53 24.18
CA SER A 683 25.85 1.91 25.42
C SER A 683 25.95 0.39 25.32
N ARG A 684 26.02 -0.28 26.47
CA ARG A 684 26.04 -1.75 26.57
C ARG A 684 25.17 -2.21 27.73
N ASP A 685 24.42 -3.27 27.50
CA ASP A 685 23.67 -4.04 28.51
C ASP A 685 22.69 -3.20 29.35
N ILE A 686 22.06 -2.18 28.77
CA ILE A 686 21.04 -1.39 29.45
C ILE A 686 19.77 -2.25 29.58
N ARG A 687 19.21 -2.35 30.78
CA ARG A 687 17.91 -3.00 31.02
C ARG A 687 16.79 -2.07 30.58
N MET A 688 15.79 -2.56 29.84
CA MET A 688 14.71 -1.74 29.30
C MET A 688 13.58 -1.46 30.32
N ASP A 689 13.95 -1.28 31.60
CA ASP A 689 13.06 -0.70 32.59
C ASP A 689 12.88 0.80 32.36
N ARG A 690 12.06 1.47 33.18
CA ARG A 690 11.75 2.89 33.01
C ARG A 690 13.02 3.77 32.99
N GLN A 691 14.00 3.49 33.83
CA GLN A 691 15.22 4.31 33.90
C GLN A 691 16.16 4.00 32.74
N GLY A 692 16.34 2.71 32.43
CA GLY A 692 17.21 2.29 31.35
C GLY A 692 16.68 2.65 29.96
N LYS A 693 15.37 2.75 29.75
CA LYS A 693 14.81 3.34 28.51
C LYS A 693 15.30 4.77 28.29
N GLU A 694 15.23 5.60 29.34
CA GLU A 694 15.69 6.99 29.26
C GLU A 694 17.21 7.08 29.08
N GLU A 695 17.98 6.17 29.69
CA GLU A 695 19.42 6.06 29.46
C GLU A 695 19.76 5.65 28.02
N ALA A 696 19.07 4.64 27.48
CA ALA A 696 19.27 4.18 26.12
C ALA A 696 18.93 5.25 25.09
N LYS A 697 17.82 5.98 25.27
CA LYS A 697 17.47 7.14 24.42
C LYS A 697 18.56 8.21 24.45
N ARG A 698 19.08 8.56 25.63
CA ARG A 698 20.20 9.50 25.76
C ARG A 698 21.47 9.02 25.08
N SER A 699 21.74 7.71 25.08
CA SER A 699 22.94 7.15 24.45
C SER A 699 22.97 7.29 22.93
N ILE A 700 21.81 7.53 22.31
CA ILE A 700 21.66 7.75 20.86
C ILE A 700 21.30 9.20 20.52
N ASP A 701 21.35 10.12 21.48
CA ASP A 701 21.20 11.55 21.21
C ASP A 701 22.42 12.09 20.46
N HIS A 702 22.18 13.07 19.57
CA HIS A 702 23.24 13.84 18.91
C HIS A 702 24.23 12.99 18.10
N LEU A 703 23.75 11.98 17.39
CA LEU A 703 24.58 11.24 16.45
C LEU A 703 25.10 12.18 15.35
N ILE A 704 26.42 12.14 15.12
CA ILE A 704 27.11 12.98 14.13
C ILE A 704 27.58 12.09 12.99
N ALA A 705 27.17 12.43 11.76
CA ALA A 705 27.61 11.77 10.54
C ALA A 705 29.07 12.13 10.22
N ASP A 706 29.95 11.14 10.02
CA ASP A 706 31.37 11.32 9.69
C ASP A 706 31.99 10.12 8.95
N GLY A 707 32.84 10.43 7.97
CA GLY A 707 33.82 9.53 7.37
C GLY A 707 33.29 8.37 6.53
N ASP A 708 34.14 7.34 6.41
CA ASP A 708 33.92 6.08 5.69
C ASP A 708 32.80 5.20 6.31
N THR A 709 32.47 4.07 5.69
CA THR A 709 31.44 3.13 6.17
C THR A 709 32.06 1.78 6.56
N ALA A 710 32.17 1.49 7.86
CA ALA A 710 32.64 0.21 8.42
C ALA A 710 31.50 -0.76 8.80
N LEU A 711 30.51 -0.92 7.91
CA LEU A 711 29.28 -1.69 8.12
C LEU A 711 29.54 -3.15 8.52
N TYR A 712 30.35 -3.89 7.75
CA TYR A 712 30.55 -5.32 8.02
C TYR A 712 31.34 -5.56 9.31
N GLN A 713 32.24 -4.64 9.66
CA GLN A 713 32.96 -4.68 10.93
C GLN A 713 32.00 -4.44 12.11
N ALA A 714 31.12 -3.44 12.00
CA ALA A 714 30.11 -3.13 13.02
C ALA A 714 29.18 -4.32 13.28
N ILE A 715 28.67 -4.95 12.22
CA ILE A 715 27.81 -6.13 12.31
C ILE A 715 28.57 -7.30 12.94
N ASP A 716 29.80 -7.58 12.50
CA ASP A 716 30.62 -8.67 13.02
C ASP A 716 30.96 -8.49 14.52
N GLU A 717 31.21 -7.26 14.96
CA GLU A 717 31.45 -6.94 16.38
C GLU A 717 30.20 -7.13 17.24
N ALA A 718 29.08 -6.55 16.82
CA ALA A 718 27.80 -6.69 17.51
C ALA A 718 27.30 -8.15 17.54
N TYR A 719 27.51 -8.90 16.45
CA TYR A 719 27.13 -10.32 16.37
C TYR A 719 27.94 -11.17 17.35
N ARG A 720 29.25 -10.94 17.48
CA ARG A 720 30.08 -11.63 18.49
C ARG A 720 29.66 -11.30 19.91
N PHE A 721 29.29 -10.05 20.17
CA PHE A 721 28.78 -9.64 21.47
C PHE A 721 27.51 -10.43 21.84
N LEU A 722 26.57 -10.57 20.90
CA LEU A 722 25.34 -11.35 21.08
C LEU A 722 25.61 -12.86 21.19
N LEU A 723 26.58 -13.41 20.46
CA LEU A 723 26.92 -14.84 20.55
C LEU A 723 27.35 -15.26 21.97
N ALA A 724 27.94 -14.35 22.73
CA ALA A 724 28.34 -14.58 24.12
C ALA A 724 27.17 -14.48 25.12
N ARG A 725 25.98 -14.05 24.69
CA ARG A 725 24.78 -13.94 25.53
C ARG A 725 24.05 -15.27 25.66
N ASP A 726 23.19 -15.36 26.67
CA ASP A 726 22.38 -16.53 26.97
C ASP A 726 21.55 -16.96 25.73
N PRO A 727 21.78 -18.16 25.17
CA PRO A 727 21.03 -18.65 24.02
C PRO A 727 19.55 -18.95 24.32
N SER A 728 19.14 -18.96 25.60
CA SER A 728 17.74 -19.12 26.00
C SER A 728 16.89 -17.86 25.73
N ARG A 729 17.54 -16.69 25.61
CA ARG A 729 16.94 -15.39 25.29
C ARG A 729 16.88 -15.16 23.78
N THR A 730 15.94 -14.34 23.33
CA THR A 730 15.92 -13.89 21.93
C THR A 730 17.10 -12.97 21.70
N ARG A 731 18.01 -13.29 20.78
CA ARG A 731 19.16 -12.45 20.47
C ARG A 731 18.96 -11.82 19.11
N ALA A 732 19.01 -10.50 19.03
CA ALA A 732 18.79 -9.80 17.78
C ALA A 732 19.69 -8.59 17.55
N LEU A 733 20.01 -8.40 16.28
CA LEU A 733 20.79 -7.31 15.78
C LEU A 733 19.92 -6.48 14.83
N ILE A 734 19.79 -5.19 15.08
CA ILE A 734 19.04 -4.26 14.21
C ILE A 734 20.03 -3.28 13.61
N VAL A 735 20.19 -3.33 12.30
CA VAL A 735 21.17 -2.54 11.54
C VAL A 735 20.43 -1.46 10.76
N LEU A 736 20.77 -0.20 11.02
CA LEU A 736 20.27 0.99 10.35
C LEU A 736 21.38 1.54 9.46
N SER A 737 21.26 1.47 8.13
CA SER A 737 22.33 1.93 7.22
C SER A 737 21.81 2.38 5.86
N ASP A 738 22.48 3.34 5.23
CA ASP A 738 22.13 3.86 3.89
C ASP A 738 23.18 3.55 2.80
N SER A 739 24.26 2.84 3.13
CA SER A 739 25.45 2.78 2.26
C SER A 739 26.06 1.39 2.12
N LYS A 740 26.97 1.28 1.14
CA LYS A 740 27.82 0.11 0.90
C LYS A 740 29.03 0.18 1.83
N ASP A 741 29.43 -0.96 2.40
CA ASP A 741 30.68 -1.07 3.15
C ASP A 741 31.87 -0.57 2.29
N THR A 742 32.64 0.39 2.81
CA THR A 742 33.80 0.95 2.09
C THR A 742 35.12 0.37 2.59
N LYS A 743 35.08 -0.46 3.64
CA LYS A 743 36.25 -1.15 4.19
C LYS A 743 36.43 -2.53 3.53
N ARG A 744 37.64 -3.08 3.61
CA ARG A 744 37.97 -4.36 2.95
C ARG A 744 37.90 -5.57 3.88
N SER A 745 37.66 -5.38 5.18
CA SER A 745 37.71 -6.47 6.17
C SER A 745 36.79 -6.20 7.36
N PRO A 746 35.94 -7.17 7.77
CA PRO A 746 35.69 -8.44 7.07
C PRO A 746 34.91 -8.24 5.76
N THR A 747 35.08 -9.15 4.80
CA THR A 747 34.22 -9.19 3.59
C THR A 747 32.84 -9.74 3.95
N LEU A 748 31.83 -9.45 3.10
CA LEU A 748 30.48 -10.00 3.24
C LEU A 748 30.50 -11.54 3.33
N GLU A 749 31.29 -12.21 2.48
CA GLU A 749 31.43 -13.67 2.52
C GLU A 749 31.96 -14.19 3.87
N LYS A 750 32.97 -13.52 4.44
CA LYS A 750 33.52 -13.90 5.75
C LYS A 750 32.50 -13.70 6.87
N LEU A 751 31.69 -12.64 6.79
CA LEU A 751 30.59 -12.37 7.70
C LEU A 751 29.50 -13.45 7.61
N LEU A 752 29.01 -13.75 6.40
CA LEU A 752 27.99 -14.78 6.17
C LEU A 752 28.48 -16.18 6.62
N GLY A 753 29.75 -16.51 6.34
CA GLY A 753 30.35 -17.76 6.81
C GLY A 753 30.43 -17.86 8.34
N ARG A 754 30.48 -16.74 9.07
CA ARG A 754 30.36 -16.73 10.54
C ARG A 754 28.94 -17.06 10.98
N PHE A 755 27.94 -16.47 10.34
CA PHE A 755 26.53 -16.76 10.64
C PHE A 755 26.24 -18.26 10.45
N ASP A 756 26.71 -18.84 9.35
CA ASP A 756 26.54 -20.27 9.06
C ASP A 756 27.13 -21.17 10.15
N ARG A 757 28.33 -20.84 10.64
CA ARG A 757 28.97 -21.60 11.72
C ARG A 757 28.19 -21.49 13.02
N ALA A 758 27.76 -20.28 13.39
CA ALA A 758 26.98 -20.03 14.60
C ALA A 758 25.61 -20.72 14.57
N ASN A 759 24.91 -20.67 13.43
CA ASN A 759 23.61 -21.32 13.26
C ASN A 759 23.72 -22.85 13.39
N ARG A 760 24.78 -23.46 12.84
CA ARG A 760 25.05 -24.90 13.02
C ARG A 760 25.33 -25.30 14.46
N SER A 761 25.89 -24.41 15.28
CA SER A 761 26.17 -24.66 16.70
C SER A 761 25.03 -24.25 17.64
N GLY A 762 23.81 -24.01 17.13
CA GLY A 762 22.65 -23.60 17.95
C GLY A 762 22.66 -22.13 18.39
N GLY A 763 23.58 -21.32 17.86
CA GLY A 763 23.75 -19.90 18.15
C GLY A 763 22.89 -18.99 17.28
N SER A 764 21.57 -19.22 17.23
CA SER A 764 20.66 -18.42 16.40
C SER A 764 20.58 -16.99 16.93
N ILE A 765 20.91 -16.01 16.09
CA ILE A 765 20.77 -14.57 16.30
C ILE A 765 20.06 -14.03 15.08
N LEU A 766 18.97 -13.28 15.27
CA LEU A 766 18.23 -12.66 14.17
C LEU A 766 18.91 -11.35 13.78
N VAL A 767 19.20 -11.15 12.49
CA VAL A 767 19.74 -9.87 11.99
C VAL A 767 18.69 -9.20 11.12
N PHE A 768 18.22 -8.05 11.56
CA PHE A 768 17.32 -7.18 10.81
C PHE A 768 18.10 -6.02 10.23
N THR A 769 17.84 -5.69 8.98
CA THR A 769 18.51 -4.60 8.28
C THR A 769 17.47 -3.60 7.78
N ILE A 770 17.74 -2.31 7.96
CA ILE A 770 16.87 -1.21 7.52
C ILE A 770 17.71 -0.32 6.62
N GLY A 771 17.40 -0.34 5.32
CA GLY A 771 18.10 0.46 4.31
C GLY A 771 17.51 1.86 4.20
N TYR A 772 18.28 2.92 4.44
CA TYR A 772 17.81 4.30 4.36
C TYR A 772 18.03 4.93 2.97
N GLY A 773 16.98 5.50 2.39
CA GLY A 773 17.06 6.27 1.15
C GLY A 773 17.40 5.46 -0.11
N SER A 774 17.39 6.12 -1.27
CA SER A 774 17.57 5.48 -2.58
C SER A 774 18.97 4.91 -2.85
N ASN A 775 19.94 5.20 -1.98
CA ASN A 775 21.34 4.82 -2.15
C ASN A 775 21.75 3.59 -1.32
N ALA A 776 20.82 3.01 -0.55
CA ALA A 776 21.06 1.78 0.20
C ALA A 776 21.53 0.65 -0.74
N ASP A 777 22.31 -0.30 -0.21
CA ASP A 777 22.59 -1.57 -0.89
C ASP A 777 21.60 -2.64 -0.43
N PRO A 778 20.40 -2.71 -1.05
CA PRO A 778 19.40 -3.67 -0.65
C PRO A 778 19.88 -5.11 -0.88
N VAL A 779 20.84 -5.35 -1.79
CA VAL A 779 21.30 -6.71 -2.09
C VAL A 779 22.10 -7.26 -0.92
N ALA A 780 23.11 -6.52 -0.45
CA ALA A 780 23.93 -6.94 0.69
C ALA A 780 23.10 -7.02 1.99
N LEU A 781 22.29 -5.99 2.27
CA LEU A 781 21.46 -5.94 3.47
C LEU A 781 20.39 -7.05 3.51
N ARG A 782 19.78 -7.39 2.37
CA ARG A 782 18.85 -8.53 2.26
C ARG A 782 19.54 -9.87 2.49
N GLU A 783 20.73 -10.06 1.92
CA GLU A 783 21.47 -11.32 2.10
C GLU A 783 21.90 -11.52 3.56
N ILE A 784 22.37 -10.46 4.24
CA ILE A 784 22.68 -10.47 5.67
C ILE A 784 21.46 -10.89 6.51
N ALA A 785 20.32 -10.24 6.28
CA ALA A 785 19.12 -10.53 7.04
C ALA A 785 18.59 -11.94 6.77
N LYS A 786 18.48 -12.31 5.48
CA LYS A 786 18.01 -13.63 5.04
C LYS A 786 18.85 -14.76 5.63
N ARG A 787 20.17 -14.60 5.74
CA ARG A 787 21.05 -15.66 6.25
C ARG A 787 20.79 -16.03 7.71
N THR A 788 20.17 -15.12 8.46
CA THR A 788 19.89 -15.29 9.89
C THR A 788 18.40 -15.47 10.19
N ASN A 789 17.58 -15.72 9.17
CA ASN A 789 16.11 -15.71 9.25
C ASN A 789 15.52 -14.36 9.74
N GLY A 790 16.31 -13.29 9.72
CA GLY A 790 15.82 -11.94 9.91
C GLY A 790 15.21 -11.37 8.63
N LYS A 791 14.86 -10.08 8.66
CA LYS A 791 14.17 -9.39 7.56
C LYS A 791 14.86 -8.07 7.22
N TYR A 792 14.92 -7.78 5.92
CA TYR A 792 15.28 -6.48 5.41
C TYR A 792 14.04 -5.61 5.28
N TYR A 793 14.16 -4.36 5.69
CA TYR A 793 13.17 -3.31 5.54
C TYR A 793 13.75 -2.16 4.74
N GLU A 794 12.90 -1.53 3.95
CA GLU A 794 13.22 -0.31 3.24
C GLU A 794 12.73 0.88 4.07
N GLY A 795 13.65 1.74 4.48
CA GLY A 795 13.39 3.00 5.17
C GLY A 795 13.41 4.13 4.14
N SER A 796 12.28 4.81 3.96
CA SER A 796 12.21 5.97 3.06
C SER A 796 12.45 7.27 3.82
N THR A 797 13.23 8.17 3.21
CA THR A 797 13.52 9.52 3.71
C THR A 797 12.86 10.62 2.87
N SER A 798 12.04 10.24 1.90
CA SER A 798 11.44 11.16 0.92
C SER A 798 9.96 10.83 0.77
N PHE A 799 9.07 11.76 1.15
CA PHE A 799 7.65 11.62 0.87
C PHE A 799 6.90 12.94 0.59
N PRO A 800 5.98 12.93 -0.39
CA PRO A 800 4.96 13.95 -0.61
C PRO A 800 3.66 13.67 0.17
N GLY A 801 3.03 14.74 0.66
CA GLY A 801 1.57 14.88 0.79
C GLY A 801 0.82 14.05 1.85
N ILE A 802 0.97 14.42 3.12
CA ILE A 802 -0.02 14.63 4.20
C ILE A 802 0.82 14.93 5.46
N GLU A 803 0.33 15.82 6.33
CA GLU A 803 1.00 16.48 7.45
C GLU A 803 2.13 15.70 8.17
N ARG A 804 3.12 16.46 8.67
CA ARG A 804 4.42 16.11 9.32
C ARG A 804 4.44 14.96 10.38
N ARG A 805 3.35 14.23 10.62
CA ARG A 805 3.26 13.06 11.50
C ARG A 805 3.32 11.71 10.79
N GLU A 806 2.85 11.59 9.54
CA GLU A 806 2.86 10.28 8.83
C GLU A 806 4.25 9.85 8.33
N ASN A 807 5.21 10.78 8.25
CA ASN A 807 6.58 10.48 7.81
C ASN A 807 7.36 9.65 8.83
N ILE A 808 7.08 9.83 10.12
CA ILE A 808 7.62 8.99 11.19
C ILE A 808 6.95 7.60 11.15
N ASP A 809 5.72 7.50 10.63
CA ASP A 809 4.91 6.27 10.68
C ASP A 809 5.44 5.12 9.82
N SER A 810 6.19 5.36 8.74
CA SER A 810 6.77 4.26 7.93
C SER A 810 7.91 3.53 8.64
N ILE A 811 8.85 4.27 9.25
CA ILE A 811 9.96 3.71 10.00
C ILE A 811 9.46 3.21 11.36
N ARG A 812 8.52 3.92 12.00
CA ARG A 812 7.77 3.40 13.16
C ARG A 812 7.11 2.08 12.87
N LYS A 813 6.47 1.92 11.72
CA LYS A 813 5.82 0.67 11.34
C LYS A 813 6.85 -0.45 11.22
N VAL A 814 8.03 -0.17 10.66
CA VAL A 814 9.15 -1.12 10.65
C VAL A 814 9.57 -1.49 12.07
N PHE A 815 9.77 -0.52 12.96
CA PHE A 815 10.16 -0.80 14.34
C PHE A 815 9.06 -1.43 15.19
N THR A 816 7.80 -1.14 14.91
CA THR A 816 6.64 -1.78 15.53
C THR A 816 6.55 -3.23 15.08
N GLU A 817 6.78 -3.51 13.79
CA GLU A 817 6.92 -4.87 13.25
C GLU A 817 8.16 -5.58 13.80
N LEU A 818 9.26 -4.88 14.04
CA LEU A 818 10.44 -5.45 14.69
C LEU A 818 10.17 -5.79 16.15
N ALA A 819 9.46 -4.93 16.87
CA ALA A 819 9.09 -5.17 18.27
C ALA A 819 8.25 -6.43 18.40
N THR A 820 7.50 -6.87 17.39
CA THR A 820 6.77 -8.14 17.47
C THR A 820 7.64 -9.39 17.37
N PHE A 821 8.95 -9.26 17.12
CA PHE A 821 9.90 -10.36 17.29
C PHE A 821 10.43 -10.50 18.74
N PHE A 822 10.10 -9.55 19.62
CA PHE A 822 10.62 -9.45 20.99
C PHE A 822 9.50 -9.41 22.01
#